data_AF-A0A9Q7BAU9-F1
#
_entry.id   AF-A0A9Q7BAU9-F1
#
_cell.length_a   1.000
_cell.length_b   1.000
_cell.length_c   1.000
_cell.angle_alpha   90.00
_cell.angle_beta   90.00
_cell.angle_gamma   90.00
#
_symmetry.space_group_name_H-M   'P 1'
#
loop_
_entity.id
_entity.type
_entity.pdbx_description
1 polymer ?
#
loop_
_entity_poly.entity_id
_entity_poly.type
_entity_poly.pdbx_seq_one_letter_code
_entity_poly.pdbx_strand_id
1 'polypeptide(L)'
;MGQDGSVDRDRRLETAHLSDEQREASVAFATHRTVDGLATYRDNGKVSFSETREAARAEIVRDYLADREQRPDGSRVAMAHRRVDVRAINDAIRSELQARGALAKVRDSGDLMERERSAQEQERPKAFTYQTNDGRRDFAEGDRLVFLENDRDLGVKNGMLGTVKAVEPDALHVELDGSVLSPGDGVGLVRIDTNSYQSFDHGYATTIHKNQGATVDRAFVMASATMDRHLTYVAMTRHRDGVQLYGSQDEFNRNGGRLVAHGVAPFEHKAGNRDSYFVTLENDRGEKHTTWGVDLGRAMAEAKPEIGDRIGLEHRGSQTVHLPNGTTAERNSWKVAGAGELAYRQMESRLSRSGAKETTLDYTRDFAERRGVAQHFGIRSEIDLAPAPKLVQELVSRADHPAREVQDRSALRASDEVRPPMQAGPERDPARAVSDHQQAPRRSAFAGLKLGHRGASQPQPLQDRPKTAEERPPQAASSKRSIFAGLKLNAAAREREPLDRPDIPRSPEAWRRPSQFEQAVDRYARAFTAAARMQDQGLPILASQKLGLHEAGRQMERAQPGSPALMASAARYDPDILKAMRAYTGRERVSHLIAGMEKEKALQADPNVRADRLINRWQELQTERQGLRGWTYDEARGKVEGQMRQVSAQIEKDPQVEAIVRSRAQELGIGNIRQEQTIAREMDRQISRGRSQGLER
;
A
#
# COMPACT_ATOMS: atom_id res chain seq x y z
N MET A 1 -38.54 -25.95 55.52
CA MET A 1 -38.46 -26.13 54.06
C MET A 1 -38.55 -24.76 53.42
N GLY A 2 -37.41 -24.19 53.05
CA GLY A 2 -37.31 -22.86 52.47
C GLY A 2 -35.87 -22.40 52.51
N GLN A 3 -35.41 -21.83 51.38
CA GLN A 3 -34.05 -21.39 51.06
C GLN A 3 -33.13 -22.50 50.52
N ASP A 4 -33.01 -22.60 49.20
CA ASP A 4 -31.78 -22.17 48.50
C ASP A 4 -32.01 -22.20 46.98
N GLY A 5 -31.77 -21.09 46.29
CA GLY A 5 -32.12 -20.97 44.87
C GLY A 5 -31.63 -19.68 44.21
N SER A 6 -30.53 -19.11 44.69
CA SER A 6 -30.02 -17.82 44.16
C SER A 6 -28.49 -17.74 44.12
N VAL A 7 -27.78 -18.82 43.79
CA VAL A 7 -26.30 -18.79 43.69
C VAL A 7 -25.74 -19.16 42.31
N ASP A 8 -26.54 -19.67 41.36
CA ASP A 8 -25.97 -20.26 40.13
C ASP A 8 -26.29 -19.51 38.81
N ARG A 9 -26.44 -18.19 38.85
CA ARG A 9 -26.56 -17.34 37.63
C ARG A 9 -25.44 -16.34 37.41
N ASP A 10 -24.50 -16.20 38.35
CA ASP A 10 -23.43 -15.20 38.29
C ASP A 10 -22.07 -15.71 37.76
N ARG A 11 -22.03 -16.91 37.17
CA ARG A 11 -20.82 -17.47 36.52
C ARG A 11 -20.75 -17.28 34.99
N ARG A 12 -21.66 -16.52 34.40
CA ARG A 12 -21.63 -16.17 32.97
C ARG A 12 -21.29 -14.70 32.84
N LEU A 13 -19.99 -14.39 32.81
CA LEU A 13 -19.34 -13.22 32.19
C LEU A 13 -17.85 -13.21 32.61
N GLU A 14 -17.14 -14.32 32.44
CA GLU A 14 -15.67 -14.23 32.32
C GLU A 14 -15.38 -13.70 30.91
N THR A 15 -15.11 -12.40 30.84
CA THR A 15 -14.52 -11.78 29.66
C THR A 15 -13.26 -12.54 29.28
N ALA A 16 -13.27 -13.24 28.14
CA ALA A 16 -12.13 -13.96 27.61
C ALA A 16 -10.96 -12.98 27.40
N HIS A 17 -10.09 -12.93 28.40
CA HIS A 17 -8.86 -12.16 28.36
C HIS A 17 -7.80 -13.00 27.66
N LEU A 18 -7.17 -12.45 26.62
CA LEU A 18 -5.92 -12.99 26.05
C LEU A 18 -5.01 -13.43 27.20
N SER A 19 -4.51 -14.66 27.14
CA SER A 19 -3.49 -15.16 28.07
C SER A 19 -2.26 -14.24 28.04
N ASP A 20 -1.48 -14.20 29.13
CA ASP A 20 -0.31 -13.33 29.21
C ASP A 20 0.71 -13.65 28.10
N GLU A 21 0.84 -14.91 27.71
CA GLU A 21 1.65 -15.37 26.58
C GLU A 21 1.14 -14.84 25.22
N GLN A 22 -0.18 -14.84 25.00
CA GLN A 22 -0.78 -14.27 23.78
C GLN A 22 -0.62 -12.76 23.71
N ARG A 23 -0.68 -12.07 24.86
CA ARG A 23 -0.41 -10.63 24.95
C ARG A 23 1.04 -10.34 24.61
N GLU A 24 1.98 -11.10 25.19
CA GLU A 24 3.40 -10.97 24.90
C GLU A 24 3.69 -11.22 23.41
N ALA A 25 3.16 -12.30 22.84
CA ALA A 25 3.30 -12.60 21.43
C ALA A 25 2.73 -11.46 20.56
N SER A 26 1.54 -10.94 20.89
CA SER A 26 0.92 -9.83 20.17
C SER A 26 1.76 -8.55 20.21
N VAL A 27 2.35 -8.23 21.37
CA VAL A 27 3.29 -7.11 21.53
C VAL A 27 4.56 -7.37 20.71
N ALA A 28 5.07 -8.59 20.68
CA ALA A 28 6.23 -8.95 19.87
C ALA A 28 5.95 -8.72 18.37
N PHE A 29 4.81 -9.19 17.84
CA PHE A 29 4.45 -8.91 16.45
C PHE A 29 4.26 -7.40 16.17
N ALA A 30 3.61 -6.66 17.08
CA ALA A 30 3.40 -5.22 16.93
C ALA A 30 4.71 -4.41 16.95
N THR A 31 5.69 -4.87 17.74
CA THR A 31 7.04 -4.26 17.84
C THR A 31 8.04 -4.81 16.83
N HIS A 32 7.56 -5.49 15.78
CA HIS A 32 8.36 -6.08 14.71
C HIS A 32 9.31 -7.21 15.13
N ARG A 33 9.13 -7.77 16.32
CA ARG A 33 9.84 -8.96 16.83
C ARG A 33 9.05 -10.22 16.49
N THR A 34 8.86 -10.44 15.19
CA THR A 34 8.05 -11.55 14.65
C THR A 34 8.61 -12.92 15.01
N VAL A 35 9.94 -13.05 15.07
CA VAL A 35 10.64 -14.25 15.52
C VAL A 35 10.20 -14.62 16.94
N ASP A 36 10.31 -13.67 17.88
CA ASP A 36 9.90 -13.87 19.28
C ASP A 36 8.41 -14.26 19.39
N GLY A 37 7.54 -13.59 18.61
CA GLY A 37 6.11 -13.88 18.60
C GLY A 37 5.79 -15.28 18.04
N LEU A 38 6.46 -15.71 16.98
CA LEU A 38 6.31 -17.05 16.41
C LEU A 38 6.86 -18.12 17.36
N ALA A 39 8.01 -17.86 17.99
CA ALA A 39 8.59 -18.76 18.99
C ALA A 39 7.64 -18.96 20.18
N THR A 40 7.04 -17.89 20.69
CA THR A 40 6.05 -17.95 21.78
C THR A 40 4.85 -18.83 21.39
N TYR A 41 4.34 -18.70 20.17
CA TYR A 41 3.25 -19.55 19.70
C TYR A 41 3.69 -21.00 19.48
N ARG A 42 4.88 -21.23 18.93
CA ARG A 42 5.42 -22.59 18.73
C ARG A 42 5.59 -23.32 20.05
N ASP A 43 6.19 -22.66 21.05
CA ASP A 43 6.51 -23.27 22.34
C ASP A 43 5.23 -23.64 23.11
N ASN A 44 4.11 -22.99 22.78
CA ASN A 44 2.75 -23.30 23.27
C ASN A 44 1.93 -24.23 22.36
N GLY A 45 2.58 -24.92 21.41
CA GLY A 45 1.93 -25.85 20.48
C GLY A 45 0.97 -25.19 19.48
N LYS A 46 1.05 -23.87 19.30
CA LYS A 46 0.19 -23.09 18.38
C LYS A 46 0.72 -23.00 16.94
N VAL A 47 1.74 -23.79 16.63
CA VAL A 47 2.30 -23.95 15.28
C VAL A 47 2.31 -25.45 14.94
N SER A 48 1.64 -25.85 13.87
CA SER A 48 1.71 -27.22 13.34
C SER A 48 2.38 -27.25 11.96
N PHE A 49 3.04 -28.37 11.68
CA PHE A 49 3.69 -28.62 10.40
C PHE A 49 3.27 -29.98 9.86
N SER A 50 2.65 -29.98 8.69
CA SER A 50 2.33 -31.19 7.95
C SER A 50 3.34 -31.42 6.82
N GLU A 51 3.42 -32.65 6.30
CA GLU A 51 4.33 -32.96 5.20
C GLU A 51 3.99 -32.18 3.92
N THR A 52 2.69 -32.11 3.61
CA THR A 52 2.17 -31.47 2.40
C THR A 52 1.21 -30.34 2.70
N ARG A 53 1.06 -29.47 1.71
CA ARG A 53 0.11 -28.36 1.74
C ARG A 53 -1.35 -28.83 1.88
N GLU A 54 -1.68 -29.94 1.23
CA GLU A 54 -2.97 -30.61 1.33
C GLU A 54 -3.22 -31.13 2.74
N ALA A 55 -2.22 -31.73 3.39
CA ALA A 55 -2.32 -32.21 4.76
C ALA A 55 -2.52 -31.05 5.75
N ALA A 56 -1.78 -29.95 5.58
CA ALA A 56 -1.97 -28.75 6.41
C ALA A 56 -3.38 -28.17 6.26
N ARG A 57 -3.93 -28.16 5.04
CA ARG A 57 -5.33 -27.77 4.80
C ARG A 57 -6.32 -28.71 5.48
N ALA A 58 -6.09 -30.02 5.43
CA ALA A 58 -6.93 -31.00 6.10
C ALA A 58 -6.92 -30.82 7.63
N GLU A 59 -5.77 -30.50 8.23
CA GLU A 59 -5.68 -30.15 9.65
C GLU A 59 -6.49 -28.90 9.98
N ILE A 60 -6.39 -27.83 9.18
CA ILE A 60 -7.21 -26.61 9.36
C ILE A 60 -8.71 -26.97 9.37
N VAL A 61 -9.16 -27.78 8.41
CA VAL A 61 -10.57 -28.19 8.30
C VAL A 61 -11.00 -28.98 9.54
N ARG A 62 -10.20 -29.96 9.95
CA ARG A 62 -10.47 -30.79 11.15
C ARG A 62 -10.60 -29.92 12.40
N ASP A 63 -9.63 -29.04 12.63
CA ASP A 63 -9.56 -28.25 13.85
C ASP A 63 -10.62 -27.13 13.86
N TYR A 64 -10.95 -26.57 12.70
CA TYR A 64 -12.08 -25.65 12.53
C TYR A 64 -13.42 -26.30 12.92
N LEU A 65 -13.66 -27.52 12.46
CA LEU A 65 -14.90 -28.25 12.75
C LEU A 65 -14.98 -28.71 14.19
N ALA A 66 -13.86 -29.16 14.76
CA ALA A 66 -13.77 -29.49 16.18
C ALA A 66 -14.08 -28.27 17.06
N ASP A 67 -13.55 -27.09 16.70
CA ASP A 67 -13.88 -25.85 17.40
C ASP A 67 -15.36 -25.47 17.28
N ARG A 68 -15.94 -25.62 16.09
CA ARG A 68 -17.37 -25.37 15.85
C ARG A 68 -18.26 -26.25 16.73
N GLU A 69 -17.88 -27.51 16.92
CA GLU A 69 -18.63 -28.44 17.78
C GLU A 69 -18.49 -28.10 19.27
N GLN A 70 -17.30 -27.69 19.70
CA GLN A 70 -17.03 -27.34 21.10
C GLN A 70 -17.61 -25.97 21.50
N ARG A 71 -17.65 -25.01 20.58
CA ARG A 71 -18.13 -23.64 20.80
C ARG A 71 -19.06 -23.19 19.67
N PRO A 72 -20.28 -23.72 19.56
CA PRO A 72 -21.18 -23.40 18.45
C PRO A 72 -21.40 -21.88 18.26
N ASP A 73 -21.49 -21.12 19.36
CA ASP A 73 -21.73 -19.67 19.36
C ASP A 73 -20.45 -18.82 19.20
N GLY A 74 -19.26 -19.44 19.25
CA GLY A 74 -17.98 -18.75 19.10
C GLY A 74 -17.73 -18.30 17.67
N SER A 75 -17.16 -17.12 17.49
CA SER A 75 -16.75 -16.61 16.18
C SER A 75 -15.42 -17.23 15.74
N ARG A 76 -15.32 -17.62 14.47
CA ARG A 76 -14.15 -18.31 13.93
C ARG A 76 -13.90 -17.98 12.46
N VAL A 77 -12.64 -17.96 12.06
CA VAL A 77 -12.28 -17.78 10.65
C VAL A 77 -10.96 -18.49 10.31
N ALA A 78 -10.92 -19.14 9.15
CA ALA A 78 -9.68 -19.59 8.55
C ALA A 78 -9.07 -18.47 7.68
N MET A 79 -7.76 -18.33 7.66
CA MET A 79 -7.06 -17.27 6.96
C MET A 79 -5.93 -17.84 6.12
N ALA A 80 -5.84 -17.41 4.87
CA ALA A 80 -4.70 -17.72 4.01
C ALA A 80 -4.31 -16.50 3.18
N HIS A 81 -3.06 -16.47 2.70
CA HIS A 81 -2.64 -15.38 1.82
C HIS A 81 -3.19 -15.53 0.40
N ARG A 82 -3.21 -16.76 -0.14
CA ARG A 82 -3.57 -16.99 -1.55
C ARG A 82 -5.05 -17.34 -1.69
N ARG A 83 -5.69 -16.76 -2.71
CA ARG A 83 -7.10 -17.02 -3.02
C ARG A 83 -7.40 -18.49 -3.32
N VAL A 84 -6.46 -19.20 -3.94
CA VAL A 84 -6.59 -20.64 -4.23
C VAL A 84 -6.72 -21.47 -2.94
N ASP A 85 -6.00 -21.09 -1.88
CA ASP A 85 -6.07 -21.78 -0.59
C ASP A 85 -7.33 -21.44 0.16
N VAL A 86 -7.73 -20.15 0.15
CA VAL A 86 -9.00 -19.71 0.72
C VAL A 86 -10.16 -20.50 0.11
N ARG A 87 -10.18 -20.62 -1.21
CA ARG A 87 -11.20 -21.41 -1.92
C ARG A 87 -11.15 -22.88 -1.52
N ALA A 88 -9.96 -23.49 -1.54
CA ALA A 88 -9.81 -24.90 -1.17
C ALA A 88 -10.23 -25.20 0.28
N ILE A 89 -9.95 -24.28 1.22
CA ILE A 89 -10.36 -24.41 2.62
C ILE A 89 -11.89 -24.25 2.74
N ASN A 90 -12.48 -23.24 2.08
CA ASN A 90 -13.94 -23.06 2.05
C ASN A 90 -14.66 -24.30 1.52
N ASP A 91 -14.22 -24.80 0.35
CA ASP A 91 -14.81 -25.96 -0.29
C ASP A 91 -14.67 -27.22 0.60
N ALA A 92 -13.52 -27.42 1.25
CA ALA A 92 -13.28 -28.56 2.13
C ALA A 92 -14.11 -28.52 3.42
N ILE A 93 -14.19 -27.35 4.08
CA ILE A 93 -15.05 -27.16 5.27
C ILE A 93 -16.51 -27.43 4.89
N ARG A 94 -16.98 -26.84 3.78
CA ARG A 94 -18.36 -27.00 3.34
C ARG A 94 -18.68 -28.45 2.98
N SER A 95 -17.79 -29.13 2.27
CA SER A 95 -17.97 -30.55 1.88
C SER A 95 -18.09 -31.46 3.10
N GLU A 96 -17.27 -31.24 4.11
CA GLU A 96 -17.29 -32.02 5.35
C GLU A 96 -18.56 -31.75 6.17
N LEU A 97 -19.03 -30.50 6.20
CA LEU A 97 -20.31 -30.15 6.83
C LEU A 97 -21.51 -30.78 6.12
N GLN A 98 -21.48 -30.85 4.79
CA GLN A 98 -22.50 -31.58 4.02
C GLN A 98 -22.43 -33.09 4.28
N ALA A 99 -21.23 -33.67 4.37
CA ALA A 99 -21.05 -35.10 4.66
C ALA A 99 -21.61 -35.49 6.04
N ARG A 100 -21.49 -34.59 7.03
CA ARG A 100 -22.07 -34.74 8.37
C ARG A 100 -23.57 -34.44 8.45
N GLY A 101 -24.20 -34.03 7.36
CA GLY A 101 -25.61 -33.63 7.32
C GLY A 101 -25.91 -32.27 7.99
N ALA A 102 -24.88 -31.52 8.39
CA ALA A 102 -25.01 -30.20 9.00
C ALA A 102 -25.33 -29.09 7.97
N LEU A 103 -25.13 -29.36 6.67
CA LEU A 103 -25.54 -28.50 5.57
C LEU A 103 -26.22 -29.31 4.47
N ALA A 104 -27.26 -28.74 3.87
CA ALA A 104 -27.88 -29.34 2.72
C ALA A 104 -26.98 -29.26 1.46
N LYS A 105 -27.13 -30.26 0.59
CA LYS A 105 -26.57 -30.27 -0.77
C LYS A 105 -27.63 -29.77 -1.74
N VAL A 106 -27.22 -29.02 -2.76
CA VAL A 106 -28.08 -28.76 -3.91
C VAL A 106 -28.34 -30.11 -4.58
N ARG A 107 -29.62 -30.48 -4.75
CA ARG A 107 -29.98 -31.69 -5.49
C ARG A 107 -29.86 -31.36 -6.98
N ASP A 108 -29.00 -32.07 -7.69
CA ASP A 108 -28.96 -31.95 -9.15
C ASP A 108 -30.31 -32.42 -9.71
N SER A 109 -30.83 -31.66 -10.68
CA SER A 109 -32.11 -31.91 -11.34
C SER A 109 -32.21 -33.27 -12.09
N GLY A 110 -31.18 -34.12 -11.99
CA GLY A 110 -31.11 -35.46 -12.58
C GLY A 110 -31.61 -36.60 -11.69
N ASP A 111 -31.72 -36.42 -10.37
CA ASP A 111 -32.12 -37.49 -9.42
C ASP A 111 -33.65 -37.47 -9.12
N LEU A 112 -34.46 -37.01 -10.08
CA LEU A 112 -35.93 -36.91 -9.97
C LEU A 112 -36.68 -38.18 -10.40
N MET A 113 -36.10 -39.36 -10.24
CA MET A 113 -36.87 -40.60 -10.22
C MET A 113 -36.61 -41.35 -8.92
N GLU A 114 -37.71 -41.63 -8.21
CA GLU A 114 -37.82 -42.41 -6.97
C GLU A 114 -37.47 -41.69 -5.65
N ARG A 115 -38.40 -40.86 -5.20
CA ARG A 115 -39.18 -41.23 -4.00
C ARG A 115 -40.49 -40.47 -3.94
N GLU A 116 -41.54 -41.28 -3.92
CA GLU A 116 -42.92 -40.87 -3.95
C GLU A 116 -43.30 -39.97 -2.77
N ARG A 117 -44.29 -39.13 -3.06
CA ARG A 117 -44.93 -38.17 -2.18
C ARG A 117 -45.38 -38.81 -0.88
N SER A 118 -44.83 -38.34 0.24
CA SER A 118 -45.57 -38.27 1.50
C SER A 118 -45.94 -36.81 1.75
N ALA A 119 -47.24 -36.52 1.65
CA ALA A 119 -47.83 -35.21 1.84
C ALA A 119 -47.87 -34.85 3.33
N GLN A 120 -46.85 -34.13 3.82
CA GLN A 120 -46.90 -33.26 5.00
C GLN A 120 -45.59 -32.45 5.03
N GLU A 121 -45.73 -31.12 5.14
CA GLU A 121 -44.68 -30.09 5.02
C GLU A 121 -44.01 -29.98 3.63
N GLN A 122 -44.34 -28.89 2.91
CA GLN A 122 -43.47 -28.35 1.88
C GLN A 122 -42.15 -27.91 2.55
N GLU A 123 -41.23 -28.84 2.77
CA GLU A 123 -39.88 -28.51 3.22
C GLU A 123 -39.27 -27.56 2.18
N ARG A 124 -39.03 -26.31 2.59
CA ARG A 124 -38.31 -25.35 1.76
C ARG A 124 -36.97 -25.98 1.36
N PRO A 125 -36.55 -25.86 0.09
CA PRO A 125 -35.23 -26.30 -0.33
C PRO A 125 -34.17 -25.61 0.54
N LYS A 126 -33.35 -26.43 1.23
CA LYS A 126 -32.35 -25.96 2.18
C LYS A 126 -31.05 -25.50 1.51
N ALA A 127 -30.96 -25.55 0.17
CA ALA A 127 -29.81 -25.11 -0.62
C ALA A 127 -30.20 -24.66 -2.04
N PHE A 128 -29.48 -23.66 -2.56
CA PHE A 128 -29.58 -23.15 -3.94
C PHE A 128 -28.22 -22.77 -4.51
N THR A 129 -28.11 -22.77 -5.84
CA THR A 129 -26.95 -22.25 -6.57
C THR A 129 -27.20 -20.81 -7.00
N TYR A 130 -26.26 -19.92 -6.66
CA TYR A 130 -26.31 -18.50 -6.99
C TYR A 130 -25.15 -18.10 -7.90
N GLN A 131 -25.37 -17.04 -8.70
CA GLN A 131 -24.30 -16.41 -9.45
C GLN A 131 -23.59 -15.38 -8.56
N THR A 132 -22.29 -15.55 -8.37
CA THR A 132 -21.43 -14.56 -7.71
C THR A 132 -20.47 -13.95 -8.73
N ASN A 133 -19.80 -12.86 -8.37
CA ASN A 133 -18.75 -12.25 -9.20
C ASN A 133 -17.60 -13.22 -9.52
N ASP A 134 -17.33 -14.19 -8.63
CA ASP A 134 -16.28 -15.21 -8.80
C ASP A 134 -16.85 -16.56 -9.31
N GLY A 135 -18.04 -16.52 -9.94
CA GLY A 135 -18.71 -17.65 -10.58
C GLY A 135 -19.88 -18.24 -9.79
N ARG A 136 -20.40 -19.38 -10.23
CA ARG A 136 -21.51 -20.05 -9.54
C ARG A 136 -21.07 -20.62 -8.19
N ARG A 137 -21.92 -20.51 -7.18
CA ARG A 137 -21.69 -21.00 -5.81
C ARG A 137 -22.96 -21.54 -5.17
N ASP A 138 -22.83 -22.64 -4.46
CA ASP A 138 -23.94 -23.25 -3.72
C ASP A 138 -23.97 -22.74 -2.28
N PHE A 139 -25.11 -22.21 -1.87
CA PHE A 139 -25.37 -21.80 -0.50
C PHE A 139 -26.54 -22.59 0.09
N ALA A 140 -26.40 -22.96 1.35
CA ALA A 140 -27.39 -23.64 2.16
C ALA A 140 -27.67 -22.86 3.45
N GLU A 141 -28.82 -23.14 4.07
CA GLU A 141 -29.07 -22.67 5.43
C GLU A 141 -27.95 -23.16 6.37
N GLY A 142 -27.42 -22.24 7.17
CA GLY A 142 -26.26 -22.47 8.04
C GLY A 142 -24.90 -22.17 7.39
N ASP A 143 -24.84 -21.81 6.10
CA ASP A 143 -23.56 -21.44 5.47
C ASP A 143 -22.98 -20.14 6.04
N ARG A 144 -21.64 -20.05 6.11
CA ARG A 144 -20.97 -18.76 6.31
C ARG A 144 -20.78 -18.04 4.98
N LEU A 145 -21.05 -16.74 5.01
CA LEU A 145 -20.96 -15.83 3.88
C LEU A 145 -20.05 -14.66 4.21
N VAL A 146 -19.30 -14.19 3.22
CA VAL A 146 -18.52 -12.95 3.28
C VAL A 146 -19.02 -11.96 2.22
N PHE A 147 -19.22 -10.71 2.63
CA PHE A 147 -19.54 -9.61 1.71
C PHE A 147 -18.25 -9.07 1.10
N LEU A 148 -18.24 -8.85 -0.22
CA LEU A 148 -17.04 -8.45 -0.98
C LEU A 148 -17.11 -6.99 -1.46
N GLU A 149 -18.25 -6.33 -1.28
CA GLU A 149 -18.47 -4.94 -1.68
C GLU A 149 -19.33 -4.19 -0.64
N ASN A 150 -19.12 -2.89 -0.53
CA ASN A 150 -19.92 -2.05 0.35
C ASN A 150 -21.27 -1.75 -0.30
N ASP A 151 -22.36 -1.90 0.45
CA ASP A 151 -23.69 -1.51 0.02
C ASP A 151 -24.40 -0.79 1.17
N ARG A 152 -24.84 0.44 0.90
CA ARG A 152 -25.46 1.30 1.93
C ARG A 152 -26.90 0.93 2.22
N ASP A 153 -27.61 0.40 1.23
CA ASP A 153 -29.02 0.07 1.35
C ASP A 153 -29.18 -1.25 2.10
N LEU A 154 -28.26 -2.20 1.87
CA LEU A 154 -28.13 -3.43 2.65
C LEU A 154 -27.43 -3.21 4.00
N GLY A 155 -26.77 -2.07 4.21
CA GLY A 155 -26.01 -1.77 5.43
C GLY A 155 -24.72 -2.60 5.60
N VAL A 156 -24.25 -3.24 4.53
CA VAL A 156 -23.11 -4.16 4.56
C VAL A 156 -21.82 -3.51 4.07
N LYS A 157 -20.69 -4.01 4.57
CA LYS A 157 -19.34 -3.56 4.20
C LYS A 157 -18.53 -4.73 3.68
N ASN A 158 -17.61 -4.46 2.76
CA ASN A 158 -16.62 -5.43 2.30
C ASN A 158 -15.83 -5.98 3.51
N GLY A 159 -15.78 -7.31 3.62
CA GLY A 159 -15.16 -8.04 4.72
C GLY A 159 -16.11 -8.39 5.87
N MET A 160 -17.36 -7.90 5.87
CA MET A 160 -18.35 -8.37 6.84
C MET A 160 -18.67 -9.85 6.61
N LEU A 161 -18.81 -10.59 7.70
CA LEU A 161 -19.18 -12.00 7.69
C LEU A 161 -20.61 -12.13 8.23
N GLY A 162 -21.38 -13.08 7.69
CA GLY A 162 -22.69 -13.46 8.22
C GLY A 162 -23.06 -14.93 8.03
N THR A 163 -24.06 -15.41 8.77
CA THR A 163 -24.60 -16.78 8.70
C THR A 163 -25.86 -16.74 7.87
N VAL A 164 -25.95 -17.59 6.85
CA VAL A 164 -27.16 -17.77 6.07
C VAL A 164 -28.23 -18.43 6.96
N LYS A 165 -29.35 -17.75 7.19
CA LYS A 165 -30.50 -18.26 7.95
C LYS A 165 -31.59 -18.84 7.08
N ALA A 166 -31.70 -18.39 5.83
CA ALA A 166 -32.61 -18.95 4.86
C ALA A 166 -32.12 -18.69 3.44
N VAL A 167 -32.47 -19.60 2.54
CA VAL A 167 -32.14 -19.54 1.12
C VAL A 167 -33.42 -19.56 0.28
N GLU A 168 -33.50 -18.71 -0.73
CA GLU A 168 -34.59 -18.60 -1.71
C GLU A 168 -33.97 -18.56 -3.12
N PRO A 169 -34.70 -18.92 -4.21
CA PRO A 169 -34.12 -18.96 -5.55
C PRO A 169 -33.42 -17.67 -5.99
N ASP A 170 -33.92 -16.52 -5.56
CA ASP A 170 -33.45 -15.18 -5.92
C ASP A 170 -32.98 -14.35 -4.71
N ALA A 171 -33.03 -14.89 -3.50
CA ALA A 171 -32.64 -14.16 -2.29
C ALA A 171 -31.91 -15.02 -1.24
N LEU A 172 -31.05 -14.37 -0.45
CA LEU A 172 -30.37 -14.93 0.71
C LEU A 172 -30.67 -14.10 1.95
N HIS A 173 -31.03 -14.76 3.06
CA HIS A 173 -31.22 -14.10 4.34
C HIS A 173 -30.01 -14.38 5.22
N VAL A 174 -29.27 -13.35 5.60
CA VAL A 174 -27.97 -13.45 6.26
C VAL A 174 -27.99 -12.70 7.58
N GLU A 175 -27.71 -13.39 8.68
CA GLU A 175 -27.48 -12.77 9.99
C GLU A 175 -26.02 -12.32 10.08
N LEU A 176 -25.78 -11.02 10.25
CA LEU A 176 -24.43 -10.45 10.34
C LEU A 176 -23.75 -10.76 11.68
N ASP A 177 -22.43 -10.91 11.66
CA ASP A 177 -21.63 -11.02 12.88
C ASP A 177 -21.48 -9.66 13.57
N GLY A 178 -21.85 -9.62 14.85
CA GLY A 178 -21.70 -8.45 15.72
C GLY A 178 -23.03 -7.82 16.11
N SER A 179 -23.19 -7.55 17.41
CA SER A 179 -24.37 -6.89 17.98
C SER A 179 -24.39 -5.40 17.63
N VAL A 180 -24.87 -5.03 16.44
CA VAL A 180 -25.34 -3.67 16.17
C VAL A 180 -26.62 -3.72 15.34
N LEU A 181 -27.73 -3.96 16.00
CA LEU A 181 -28.88 -3.07 15.89
C LEU A 181 -29.29 -2.73 17.32
N SER A 182 -29.61 -1.46 17.58
CA SER A 182 -30.07 -0.98 18.88
C SER A 182 -31.13 -1.92 19.47
N PRO A 183 -31.19 -2.13 20.81
CA PRO A 183 -32.24 -2.95 21.42
C PRO A 183 -33.61 -2.36 21.07
N GLY A 184 -34.28 -2.97 20.09
CA GLY A 184 -35.54 -2.49 19.51
C GLY A 184 -35.72 -2.79 18.02
N ASP A 185 -34.63 -2.84 17.26
CA ASP A 185 -34.64 -3.27 15.85
C ASP A 185 -34.08 -4.69 15.82
N GLY A 186 -34.88 -5.65 15.31
CA GLY A 186 -34.57 -7.08 15.37
C GLY A 186 -33.19 -7.46 14.87
N VAL A 187 -32.73 -8.65 15.26
CA VAL A 187 -31.46 -9.31 14.90
C VAL A 187 -30.98 -8.89 13.51
N GLY A 188 -29.71 -8.46 13.35
CA GLY A 188 -29.10 -7.93 12.12
C GLY A 188 -29.17 -8.84 10.90
N LEU A 189 -30.37 -9.07 10.40
CA LEU A 189 -30.72 -9.93 9.29
C LEU A 189 -30.82 -9.10 8.02
N VAL A 190 -29.91 -9.36 7.09
CA VAL A 190 -29.85 -8.71 5.78
C VAL A 190 -30.44 -9.65 4.74
N ARG A 191 -31.40 -9.15 3.96
CA ARG A 191 -31.90 -9.85 2.77
C ARG A 191 -31.11 -9.39 1.55
N ILE A 192 -30.30 -10.28 1.00
CA ILE A 192 -29.57 -10.07 -0.25
C ILE A 192 -30.50 -10.49 -1.39
N ASP A 193 -30.81 -9.56 -2.30
CA ASP A 193 -31.38 -9.91 -3.60
C ASP A 193 -30.24 -10.27 -4.56
N THR A 194 -30.18 -11.53 -4.96
CA THR A 194 -29.04 -12.10 -5.69
C THR A 194 -28.98 -11.68 -7.16
N ASN A 195 -30.04 -11.04 -7.68
CA ASN A 195 -30.01 -10.42 -9.01
C ASN A 195 -29.34 -9.05 -8.97
N SER A 196 -29.45 -8.32 -7.86
CA SER A 196 -28.91 -6.96 -7.70
C SER A 196 -27.56 -6.91 -7.00
N TYR A 197 -27.29 -7.85 -6.08
CA TYR A 197 -26.03 -7.92 -5.34
C TYR A 197 -25.40 -9.31 -5.50
N GLN A 198 -24.29 -9.39 -6.25
CA GLN A 198 -23.55 -10.64 -6.56
C GLN A 198 -22.14 -10.67 -5.92
N SER A 199 -21.81 -9.63 -5.14
CA SER A 199 -20.51 -9.41 -4.52
C SER A 199 -20.40 -10.14 -3.16
N PHE A 200 -20.60 -11.47 -3.14
CA PHE A 200 -20.47 -12.31 -1.95
C PHE A 200 -19.84 -13.69 -2.29
N ASP A 201 -19.23 -14.36 -1.31
CA ASP A 201 -18.69 -15.73 -1.45
C ASP A 201 -18.75 -16.47 -0.10
N HIS A 202 -18.28 -17.72 -0.02
CA HIS A 202 -18.20 -18.47 1.23
C HIS A 202 -17.24 -17.81 2.23
N GLY A 203 -17.69 -17.71 3.48
CA GLY A 203 -17.02 -16.98 4.56
C GLY A 203 -16.37 -17.83 5.64
N TYR A 204 -16.15 -19.14 5.42
CA TYR A 204 -15.44 -19.99 6.39
C TYR A 204 -13.95 -19.63 6.47
N ALA A 205 -13.38 -19.30 5.30
CA ALA A 205 -12.02 -18.83 5.11
C ALA A 205 -12.02 -17.50 4.35
N THR A 206 -11.06 -16.63 4.67
CA THR A 206 -10.87 -15.36 3.97
C THR A 206 -9.38 -15.09 3.72
N THR A 207 -9.10 -14.17 2.79
CA THR A 207 -7.72 -13.70 2.60
C THR A 207 -7.29 -12.82 3.77
N ILE A 208 -6.03 -12.94 4.22
CA ILE A 208 -5.48 -12.16 5.35
C ILE A 208 -5.72 -10.64 5.18
N HIS A 209 -5.57 -10.10 3.97
CA HIS A 209 -5.81 -8.67 3.69
C HIS A 209 -7.25 -8.20 3.93
N LYS A 210 -8.24 -9.10 3.87
CA LYS A 210 -9.66 -8.78 4.05
C LYS A 210 -10.11 -8.82 5.52
N ASN A 211 -9.30 -9.40 6.41
CA ASN A 211 -9.59 -9.47 7.86
C ASN A 211 -8.97 -8.30 8.65
N GLN A 212 -8.53 -7.23 7.98
CA GLN A 212 -8.03 -6.05 8.68
C GLN A 212 -9.17 -5.40 9.48
N GLY A 213 -9.10 -5.48 10.81
CA GLY A 213 -10.09 -4.91 11.73
C GLY A 213 -11.15 -5.89 12.25
N ALA A 214 -11.20 -7.12 11.74
CA ALA A 214 -12.05 -8.17 12.31
C ALA A 214 -11.36 -8.79 13.55
N THR A 215 -12.11 -8.96 14.64
CA THR A 215 -11.69 -9.81 15.77
C THR A 215 -12.64 -11.00 15.83
N VAL A 216 -12.06 -12.19 15.91
CA VAL A 216 -12.76 -13.47 16.07
C VAL A 216 -12.28 -14.12 17.35
N ASP A 217 -13.03 -15.07 17.89
CA ASP A 217 -12.60 -15.83 19.06
C ASP A 217 -11.49 -16.81 18.66
N ARG A 218 -11.66 -17.50 17.51
CA ARG A 218 -10.67 -18.44 16.95
C ARG A 218 -10.20 -18.13 15.54
N ALA A 219 -8.87 -18.16 15.37
CA ALA A 219 -8.22 -17.98 14.08
C ALA A 219 -7.42 -19.23 13.66
N PHE A 220 -7.58 -19.67 12.41
CA PHE A 220 -6.82 -20.77 11.81
C PHE A 220 -6.02 -20.24 10.63
N VAL A 221 -4.70 -20.14 10.74
CA VAL A 221 -3.86 -19.41 9.76
C VAL A 221 -3.02 -20.38 8.95
N MET A 222 -3.16 -20.36 7.64
CA MET A 222 -2.26 -21.08 6.74
C MET A 222 -1.03 -20.22 6.42
N ALA A 223 0.15 -20.69 6.82
CA ALA A 223 1.42 -20.05 6.48
C ALA A 223 1.70 -20.20 4.98
N SER A 224 2.36 -19.19 4.40
CA SER A 224 2.79 -19.20 2.99
C SER A 224 4.14 -18.50 2.87
N ALA A 225 4.99 -18.97 1.95
CA ALA A 225 6.30 -18.36 1.69
C ALA A 225 6.22 -16.91 1.18
N THR A 226 5.05 -16.52 0.68
CA THR A 226 4.70 -15.18 0.21
C THR A 226 4.20 -14.25 1.32
N MET A 227 4.11 -14.72 2.57
CA MET A 227 3.75 -13.87 3.70
C MET A 227 4.98 -13.10 4.17
N ASP A 228 4.76 -11.83 4.52
CA ASP A 228 5.74 -10.98 5.14
C ASP A 228 5.39 -10.74 6.62
N ARG A 229 6.19 -9.91 7.28
CA ARG A 229 5.98 -9.50 8.67
C ARG A 229 4.63 -8.83 8.91
N HIS A 230 4.18 -8.00 7.98
CA HIS A 230 2.93 -7.27 8.16
C HIS A 230 1.72 -8.21 8.07
N LEU A 231 1.70 -9.09 7.07
CA LEU A 231 0.69 -10.13 6.94
C LEU A 231 0.68 -11.10 8.11
N THR A 232 1.86 -11.47 8.60
CA THR A 232 1.99 -12.33 9.78
C THR A 232 1.41 -11.67 11.01
N TYR A 233 1.75 -10.40 11.28
CA TYR A 233 1.13 -9.63 12.37
C TYR A 233 -0.39 -9.58 12.21
N VAL A 234 -0.88 -9.21 11.02
CA VAL A 234 -2.31 -9.13 10.74
C VAL A 234 -2.99 -10.46 11.00
N ALA A 235 -2.47 -11.60 10.54
CA ALA A 235 -3.13 -12.90 10.71
C ALA A 235 -3.06 -13.40 12.16
N MET A 236 -1.91 -13.28 12.81
CA MET A 236 -1.66 -13.84 14.14
C MET A 236 -2.32 -13.05 15.27
N THR A 237 -2.85 -11.85 15.01
CA THR A 237 -3.44 -10.96 16.04
C THR A 237 -4.95 -10.72 15.88
N ARG A 238 -5.66 -11.54 15.08
CA ARG A 238 -7.13 -11.43 14.93
C ARG A 238 -7.95 -12.18 15.97
N HIS A 239 -7.31 -12.99 16.81
CA HIS A 239 -8.00 -13.85 17.76
C HIS A 239 -8.18 -13.17 19.12
N ARG A 240 -9.26 -13.51 19.83
CA ARG A 240 -9.47 -13.20 21.25
C ARG A 240 -9.07 -14.37 22.14
N ASP A 241 -9.48 -15.59 21.76
CA ASP A 241 -9.25 -16.79 22.56
C ASP A 241 -8.03 -17.57 22.09
N GLY A 242 -7.83 -17.71 20.77
CA GLY A 242 -6.68 -18.45 20.27
C GLY A 242 -6.47 -18.46 18.77
N VAL A 243 -5.22 -18.63 18.38
CA VAL A 243 -4.79 -18.84 17.00
C VAL A 243 -4.00 -20.13 16.88
N GLN A 244 -4.09 -20.77 15.72
CA GLN A 244 -3.19 -21.85 15.30
C GLN A 244 -2.61 -21.48 13.92
N LEU A 245 -1.29 -21.60 13.77
CA LEU A 245 -0.57 -21.43 12.50
C LEU A 245 -0.22 -22.81 11.92
N TYR A 246 -0.54 -23.02 10.65
CA TYR A 246 -0.33 -24.28 9.93
C TYR A 246 0.66 -24.06 8.80
N GLY A 247 1.81 -24.71 8.86
CA GLY A 247 2.82 -24.74 7.79
C GLY A 247 2.89 -26.09 7.10
N SER A 248 3.47 -26.12 5.90
CA SER A 248 3.74 -27.37 5.20
C SER A 248 5.23 -27.50 4.84
N GLN A 249 5.76 -28.71 5.02
CA GLN A 249 7.17 -28.99 4.81
C GLN A 249 7.57 -28.80 3.35
N ASP A 250 6.78 -29.30 2.40
CA ASP A 250 6.96 -29.09 0.96
C ASP A 250 7.09 -27.61 0.55
N GLU A 251 6.42 -26.69 1.24
CA GLU A 251 6.49 -25.25 0.98
C GLU A 251 7.78 -24.61 1.55
N PHE A 252 8.28 -25.11 2.69
CA PHE A 252 9.35 -24.46 3.46
C PHE A 252 10.69 -25.24 3.53
N ASN A 253 10.80 -26.46 3.01
CA ASN A 253 12.02 -27.29 3.15
C ASN A 253 13.10 -27.12 2.06
N ARG A 254 13.18 -25.98 1.40
CA ARG A 254 14.10 -25.75 0.26
C ARG A 254 15.60 -25.85 0.57
N ASN A 255 16.01 -25.79 1.84
CA ASN A 255 17.41 -25.72 2.25
C ASN A 255 17.94 -27.03 2.87
N GLY A 256 17.13 -28.09 2.92
CA GLY A 256 17.52 -29.43 3.38
C GLY A 256 17.76 -30.39 2.21
N GLY A 257 18.51 -31.46 2.47
CA GLY A 257 18.75 -32.53 1.49
C GLY A 257 18.37 -33.90 2.04
N ARG A 258 18.09 -34.84 1.14
CA ARG A 258 17.84 -36.24 1.47
C ARG A 258 19.14 -36.90 1.90
N LEU A 259 19.17 -37.51 3.08
CA LEU A 259 20.32 -38.25 3.57
C LEU A 259 20.54 -39.50 2.72
N VAL A 260 21.68 -39.58 2.02
CA VAL A 260 22.02 -40.72 1.15
C VAL A 260 23.02 -41.64 1.81
N ALA A 261 24.01 -41.08 2.49
CA ALA A 261 25.06 -41.83 3.15
C ALA A 261 25.66 -41.01 4.28
N HIS A 262 26.16 -41.68 5.31
CA HIS A 262 26.99 -41.07 6.34
C HIS A 262 27.84 -42.16 7.02
N GLY A 263 28.94 -41.78 7.64
CA GLY A 263 29.80 -42.73 8.34
C GLY A 263 31.23 -42.22 8.50
N VAL A 264 32.11 -43.11 8.94
CA VAL A 264 33.55 -42.85 9.06
C VAL A 264 34.25 -43.37 7.81
N ALA A 265 35.05 -42.52 7.18
CA ALA A 265 35.89 -42.88 6.04
C ALA A 265 37.16 -42.02 6.00
N PRO A 266 38.21 -42.42 5.26
CA PRO A 266 39.36 -41.55 5.00
C PRO A 266 38.89 -40.23 4.36
N PHE A 267 39.38 -39.09 4.85
CA PHE A 267 38.93 -37.77 4.40
C PHE A 267 38.95 -37.65 2.86
N GLU A 268 37.86 -37.13 2.28
CA GLU A 268 37.61 -37.06 0.82
C GLU A 268 37.62 -38.42 0.09
N HIS A 269 37.46 -39.53 0.81
CA HIS A 269 37.61 -40.91 0.29
C HIS A 269 38.97 -41.18 -0.37
N LYS A 270 40.01 -40.42 0.00
CA LYS A 270 41.37 -40.61 -0.51
C LYS A 270 42.15 -41.56 0.39
N ALA A 271 42.68 -42.63 -0.19
CA ALA A 271 43.55 -43.58 0.53
C ALA A 271 44.78 -42.85 1.09
N GLY A 272 45.08 -43.06 2.39
CA GLY A 272 46.19 -42.42 3.10
C GLY A 272 45.80 -41.17 3.92
N ASN A 273 44.59 -40.65 3.77
CA ASN A 273 44.08 -39.58 4.62
C ASN A 273 43.62 -40.11 5.99
N ARG A 274 43.56 -39.22 6.99
CA ARG A 274 42.98 -39.54 8.31
C ARG A 274 41.48 -39.77 8.19
N ASP A 275 40.97 -40.69 9.01
CA ASP A 275 39.54 -40.96 9.12
C ASP A 275 38.79 -39.74 9.64
N SER A 276 37.67 -39.43 9.00
CA SER A 276 36.76 -38.36 9.40
C SER A 276 35.32 -38.78 9.13
N TYR A 277 34.38 -38.19 9.86
CA TYR A 277 32.97 -38.46 9.66
C TYR A 277 32.47 -37.65 8.47
N PHE A 278 31.72 -38.29 7.58
CA PHE A 278 31.08 -37.65 6.44
C PHE A 278 29.57 -37.80 6.48
N VAL A 279 28.87 -36.84 5.87
CA VAL A 279 27.43 -36.88 5.60
C VAL A 279 27.21 -36.44 4.15
N THR A 280 26.52 -37.26 3.38
CA THR A 280 26.15 -36.98 1.99
C THR A 280 24.66 -36.71 1.89
N LEU A 281 24.32 -35.50 1.46
CA LEU A 281 22.95 -35.07 1.22
C LEU A 281 22.69 -34.91 -0.28
N GLU A 282 21.51 -35.31 -0.73
CA GLU A 282 21.04 -35.11 -2.10
C GLU A 282 19.94 -34.02 -2.13
N ASN A 283 20.11 -33.01 -2.98
CA ASN A 283 19.10 -31.95 -3.12
C ASN A 283 17.98 -32.36 -4.09
N ASP A 284 16.98 -31.49 -4.23
CA ASP A 284 15.82 -31.71 -5.14
C ASP A 284 16.20 -31.81 -6.63
N ARG A 285 17.44 -31.48 -7.01
CA ARG A 285 17.96 -31.62 -8.38
C ARG A 285 18.75 -32.92 -8.58
N GLY A 286 18.84 -33.77 -7.56
CA GLY A 286 19.65 -34.99 -7.57
C GLY A 286 21.14 -34.74 -7.38
N GLU A 287 21.56 -33.50 -7.07
CA GLU A 287 22.96 -33.19 -6.82
C GLU A 287 23.35 -33.64 -5.40
N LYS A 288 24.43 -34.42 -5.29
CA LYS A 288 24.95 -34.94 -4.03
C LYS A 288 26.06 -34.04 -3.50
N HIS A 289 25.90 -33.56 -2.27
CA HIS A 289 26.91 -32.80 -1.57
C HIS A 289 27.39 -33.56 -0.33
N THR A 290 28.70 -33.77 -0.21
CA THR A 290 29.30 -34.46 0.93
C THR A 290 30.00 -33.46 1.83
N THR A 291 29.56 -33.38 3.08
CA THR A 291 30.15 -32.54 4.12
C THR A 291 30.96 -33.42 5.06
N TRP A 292 32.16 -32.95 5.41
CA TRP A 292 33.09 -33.64 6.30
C TRP A 292 33.28 -32.85 7.59
N GLY A 293 33.38 -33.54 8.72
CA GLY A 293 33.54 -32.88 10.00
C GLY A 293 33.62 -33.84 11.17
N VAL A 294 34.56 -33.58 12.08
CA VAL A 294 34.81 -34.42 13.25
C VAL A 294 33.59 -34.44 14.21
N ASP A 295 32.87 -33.33 14.32
CA ASP A 295 31.65 -33.24 15.16
C ASP A 295 30.38 -33.77 14.47
N LEU A 296 30.41 -34.07 13.17
CA LEU A 296 29.24 -34.62 12.47
C LEU A 296 28.82 -35.97 13.04
N GLY A 297 29.78 -36.80 13.47
CA GLY A 297 29.45 -38.10 14.08
C GLY A 297 28.63 -37.98 15.35
N ARG A 298 28.96 -37.01 16.23
CA ARG A 298 28.18 -36.69 17.43
C ARG A 298 26.78 -36.19 17.05
N ALA A 299 26.71 -35.23 16.12
CA ALA A 299 25.46 -34.62 15.69
C ALA A 299 24.49 -35.64 15.05
N MET A 300 25.02 -36.56 14.24
CA MET A 300 24.24 -37.65 13.63
C MET A 300 23.80 -38.70 14.67
N ALA A 301 24.65 -39.02 15.65
CA ALA A 301 24.29 -39.94 16.74
C ALA A 301 23.23 -39.37 17.70
N GLU A 302 23.20 -38.05 17.87
CA GLU A 302 22.20 -37.33 18.67
C GLU A 302 20.85 -37.29 17.94
N ALA A 303 20.84 -36.93 16.66
CA ALA A 303 19.61 -36.80 15.88
C ALA A 303 19.04 -38.13 15.36
N LYS A 304 19.90 -39.16 15.19
CA LYS A 304 19.57 -40.49 14.68
C LYS A 304 18.66 -40.49 13.42
N PRO A 305 18.98 -39.72 12.36
CA PRO A 305 18.21 -39.76 11.13
C PRO A 305 18.43 -41.08 10.38
N GLU A 306 17.42 -41.52 9.64
CA GLU A 306 17.49 -42.70 8.77
C GLU A 306 17.93 -42.32 7.35
N ILE A 307 18.58 -43.24 6.64
CA ILE A 307 18.92 -43.03 5.23
C ILE A 307 17.61 -42.87 4.46
N GLY A 308 17.47 -41.71 3.80
CA GLY A 308 16.25 -41.32 3.10
C GLY A 308 15.53 -40.13 3.75
N ASP A 309 15.85 -39.78 4.99
CA ASP A 309 15.26 -38.63 5.68
C ASP A 309 15.75 -37.31 5.08
N ARG A 310 14.87 -36.30 5.06
CA ARG A 310 15.30 -34.93 4.76
C ARG A 310 15.89 -34.29 6.02
N ILE A 311 17.18 -33.95 5.95
CA ILE A 311 17.90 -33.29 7.03
C ILE A 311 18.67 -32.06 6.54
N GLY A 312 19.06 -31.22 7.48
CA GLY A 312 19.96 -30.10 7.23
C GLY A 312 21.10 -30.11 8.23
N LEU A 313 22.28 -29.71 7.75
CA LEU A 313 23.47 -29.59 8.57
C LEU A 313 23.68 -28.12 8.91
N GLU A 314 23.62 -27.79 10.19
CA GLU A 314 23.84 -26.45 10.70
C GLU A 314 25.23 -26.34 11.31
N HIS A 315 26.02 -25.39 10.84
CA HIS A 315 27.29 -25.01 11.45
C HIS A 315 27.01 -24.06 12.63
N ARG A 316 27.36 -24.48 13.85
CA ARG A 316 27.09 -23.74 15.10
C ARG A 316 28.28 -22.92 15.59
N GLY A 317 29.39 -22.94 14.87
CA GLY A 317 30.62 -22.25 15.22
C GLY A 317 31.85 -23.13 15.03
N SER A 318 33.01 -22.49 15.07
CA SER A 318 34.32 -23.10 14.87
C SER A 318 35.21 -22.78 16.08
N GLN A 319 35.91 -23.79 16.59
CA GLN A 319 36.94 -23.63 17.60
C GLN A 319 38.30 -23.92 16.98
N THR A 320 39.22 -22.96 17.01
CA THR A 320 40.59 -23.17 16.54
C THR A 320 41.33 -24.08 17.51
N VAL A 321 41.82 -25.23 17.03
CA VAL A 321 42.60 -26.18 17.81
C VAL A 321 44.00 -26.27 17.23
N HIS A 322 45.02 -26.18 18.10
CA HIS A 322 46.41 -26.40 17.72
C HIS A 322 46.73 -27.90 17.75
N LEU A 323 47.13 -28.43 16.60
CA LEU A 323 47.55 -29.81 16.45
C LEU A 323 48.99 -30.00 16.93
N PRO A 324 49.37 -31.22 17.37
CA PRO A 324 50.73 -31.53 17.86
C PRO A 324 51.86 -31.29 16.85
N ASN A 325 51.54 -31.14 15.57
CA ASN A 325 52.46 -30.84 14.48
C ASN A 325 52.67 -29.33 14.25
N GLY A 326 52.12 -28.46 15.11
CA GLY A 326 52.23 -27.01 15.00
C GLY A 326 51.22 -26.34 14.06
N THR A 327 50.31 -27.09 13.43
CA THR A 327 49.26 -26.52 12.56
C THR A 327 47.99 -26.18 13.35
N THR A 328 47.27 -25.14 12.91
CA THR A 328 45.92 -24.80 13.39
C THR A 328 44.87 -25.49 12.54
N ALA A 329 43.90 -26.15 13.17
CA ALA A 329 42.72 -26.69 12.51
C ALA A 329 41.44 -26.15 13.16
N GLU A 330 40.44 -25.90 12.32
CA GLU A 330 39.13 -25.44 12.76
C GLU A 330 38.23 -26.63 13.11
N ARG A 331 37.89 -26.77 14.39
CA ARG A 331 36.92 -27.75 14.86
C ARG A 331 35.53 -27.15 14.78
N ASN A 332 34.85 -27.45 13.68
CA ASN A 332 33.47 -27.07 13.47
C ASN A 332 32.52 -27.86 14.38
N SER A 333 31.55 -27.17 14.97
CA SER A 333 30.43 -27.75 15.72
C SER A 333 29.21 -27.84 14.81
N TRP A 334 28.56 -29.00 14.81
CA TRP A 334 27.45 -29.28 13.90
C TRP A 334 26.18 -29.62 14.67
N LYS A 335 25.01 -29.19 14.16
CA LYS A 335 23.71 -29.71 14.56
C LYS A 335 22.99 -30.25 13.34
N VAL A 336 22.39 -31.44 13.48
CA VAL A 336 21.48 -32.00 12.48
C VAL A 336 20.07 -31.49 12.81
N ALA A 337 19.46 -30.80 11.86
CA ALA A 337 18.07 -30.36 11.93
C ALA A 337 17.20 -31.29 11.08
N GLY A 338 16.12 -31.80 11.65
CA GLY A 338 15.13 -32.61 10.93
C GLY A 338 14.24 -31.76 10.01
N ALA A 339 13.46 -32.43 9.16
CA ALA A 339 12.60 -31.77 8.16
C ALA A 339 11.60 -30.77 8.77
N GLY A 340 11.01 -31.05 9.93
CA GLY A 340 10.11 -30.11 10.61
C GLY A 340 10.83 -28.86 11.16
N GLU A 341 12.02 -29.04 11.74
CA GLU A 341 12.82 -27.91 12.28
C GLU A 341 13.31 -27.00 11.16
N LEU A 342 13.75 -27.58 10.04
CA LEU A 342 14.13 -26.84 8.84
C LEU A 342 12.97 -26.03 8.26
N ALA A 343 11.80 -26.67 8.14
CA ALA A 343 10.60 -26.02 7.62
C ALA A 343 10.18 -24.84 8.51
N TYR A 344 10.21 -25.03 9.84
CA TYR A 344 9.92 -23.96 10.79
C TYR A 344 10.88 -22.79 10.63
N ARG A 345 12.20 -23.01 10.59
CA ARG A 345 13.18 -21.92 10.45
C ARG A 345 13.01 -21.14 9.16
N GLN A 346 12.76 -21.84 8.05
CA GLN A 346 12.52 -21.17 6.77
C GLN A 346 11.22 -20.38 6.81
N MET A 347 10.15 -20.94 7.39
CA MET A 347 8.88 -20.22 7.60
C MET A 347 9.10 -18.98 8.45
N GLU A 348 9.72 -19.10 9.62
CA GLU A 348 10.04 -17.98 10.51
C GLU A 348 10.86 -16.90 9.81
N SER A 349 11.89 -17.29 9.05
CA SER A 349 12.69 -16.37 8.24
C SER A 349 11.84 -15.63 7.21
N ARG A 350 10.88 -16.30 6.55
CA ARG A 350 9.98 -15.73 5.53
C ARG A 350 8.95 -14.79 6.16
N LEU A 351 8.25 -15.27 7.18
CA LEU A 351 7.20 -14.53 7.88
C LEU A 351 7.75 -13.32 8.63
N SER A 352 9.04 -13.31 9.01
CA SER A 352 9.68 -12.17 9.67
C SER A 352 10.26 -11.12 8.71
N ARG A 353 10.15 -11.32 7.38
CA ARG A 353 10.72 -10.38 6.39
C ARG A 353 9.98 -9.05 6.43
N SER A 354 10.74 -7.96 6.32
CA SER A 354 10.16 -6.64 6.09
C SER A 354 9.57 -6.58 4.68
N GLY A 355 8.30 -6.17 4.53
CA GLY A 355 7.66 -5.93 3.23
C GLY A 355 8.38 -4.90 2.36
N ALA A 356 9.20 -4.02 2.95
CA ALA A 356 10.06 -3.08 2.20
C ALA A 356 11.21 -3.77 1.42
N LYS A 357 11.46 -5.06 1.65
CA LYS A 357 12.46 -5.88 0.94
C LYS A 357 11.80 -6.85 -0.06
N GLU A 358 10.52 -6.66 -0.37
CA GLU A 358 9.79 -7.46 -1.34
C GLU A 358 10.25 -7.08 -2.76
N THR A 359 11.00 -7.97 -3.42
CA THR A 359 11.42 -7.74 -4.80
C THR A 359 10.40 -8.36 -5.76
N THR A 360 10.17 -7.74 -6.93
CA THR A 360 9.34 -8.33 -8.00
C THR A 360 9.84 -9.73 -8.41
N LEU A 361 11.14 -10.01 -8.22
CA LEU A 361 11.76 -11.32 -8.48
C LEU A 361 11.30 -12.41 -7.51
N ASP A 362 10.96 -12.07 -6.26
CA ASP A 362 10.45 -13.03 -5.29
C ASP A 362 9.04 -13.51 -5.68
N TYR A 363 8.21 -12.61 -6.23
CA TYR A 363 6.91 -12.97 -6.79
C TYR A 363 7.02 -13.82 -8.05
N THR A 364 7.88 -13.43 -9.00
CA THR A 364 7.98 -14.16 -10.28
C THR A 364 8.58 -15.54 -10.10
N ARG A 365 9.53 -15.73 -9.19
CA ARG A 365 10.15 -17.04 -8.94
C ARG A 365 9.18 -18.03 -8.27
N ASP A 366 8.46 -17.59 -7.25
CA ASP A 366 7.44 -18.41 -6.57
C ASP A 366 6.18 -18.62 -7.43
N PHE A 367 5.90 -17.71 -8.38
CA PHE A 367 4.83 -17.83 -9.37
C PHE A 367 5.21 -18.74 -10.55
N ALA A 368 6.44 -18.68 -11.05
CA ALA A 368 6.94 -19.46 -12.19
C ALA A 368 7.16 -20.94 -11.86
N GLU A 369 7.67 -21.24 -10.66
CA GLU A 369 7.91 -22.62 -10.21
C GLU A 369 6.60 -23.42 -10.07
N ARG A 370 5.47 -22.75 -9.79
CA ARG A 370 4.19 -23.42 -9.48
C ARG A 370 3.25 -23.65 -10.67
N ARG A 371 3.53 -23.08 -11.83
CA ARG A 371 2.79 -23.37 -13.08
C ARG A 371 3.50 -24.38 -14.01
N GLY A 372 4.61 -24.99 -13.58
CA GLY A 372 5.37 -25.93 -14.41
C GLY A 372 6.06 -25.27 -15.61
N VAL A 373 6.40 -23.97 -15.52
CA VAL A 373 6.95 -23.20 -16.65
C VAL A 373 8.48 -23.29 -16.74
N ALA A 374 9.12 -24.03 -15.83
CA ALA A 374 10.58 -24.19 -15.74
C ALA A 374 11.23 -24.96 -16.92
N GLN A 375 10.46 -25.44 -17.91
CA GLN A 375 11.00 -26.07 -19.11
C GLN A 375 10.84 -25.28 -20.41
N HIS A 376 10.19 -24.10 -20.44
CA HIS A 376 9.87 -23.44 -21.73
C HIS A 376 10.18 -21.96 -21.88
N PHE A 377 10.84 -21.29 -20.91
CA PHE A 377 11.28 -19.92 -21.11
C PHE A 377 12.78 -19.80 -20.92
N GLY A 378 13.50 -20.07 -22.02
CA GLY A 378 14.82 -19.50 -22.25
C GLY A 378 14.69 -17.98 -22.21
N ILE A 379 15.09 -17.40 -21.08
CA ILE A 379 15.05 -15.97 -20.85
C ILE A 379 16.08 -15.32 -21.78
N ARG A 380 15.59 -14.72 -22.88
CA ARG A 380 16.25 -13.58 -23.52
C ARG A 380 15.57 -12.32 -22.99
N SER A 381 16.40 -11.52 -22.34
CA SER A 381 16.19 -10.13 -21.97
C SER A 381 15.89 -9.28 -23.21
N GLU A 382 14.76 -8.57 -23.19
CA GLU A 382 14.52 -7.22 -23.73
C GLU A 382 13.02 -7.07 -24.03
N ILE A 383 12.40 -6.02 -23.49
CA ILE A 383 11.66 -4.99 -24.25
C ILE A 383 10.99 -4.01 -23.27
N ASP A 384 11.53 -2.79 -23.32
CA ASP A 384 10.93 -1.46 -23.26
C ASP A 384 9.73 -1.14 -22.36
N LEU A 385 10.05 -0.36 -21.32
CA LEU A 385 9.12 0.54 -20.65
C LEU A 385 9.01 1.86 -21.44
N ALA A 386 7.81 2.17 -21.94
CA ALA A 386 7.48 3.52 -22.40
C ALA A 386 7.44 4.50 -21.20
N PRO A 387 7.87 5.76 -21.34
CA PRO A 387 8.01 6.67 -20.21
C PRO A 387 6.74 7.50 -19.95
N ALA A 388 6.34 7.65 -18.69
CA ALA A 388 5.54 8.80 -18.24
C ALA A 388 5.78 9.12 -16.75
N PRO A 389 6.39 10.29 -16.46
CA PRO A 389 5.88 11.14 -15.39
C PRO A 389 5.92 12.62 -15.79
N LYS A 390 4.88 13.14 -16.47
CA LYS A 390 4.75 14.59 -16.75
C LYS A 390 3.84 15.34 -15.75
N LEU A 391 3.13 14.61 -14.87
CA LEU A 391 2.10 15.19 -13.99
C LEU A 391 2.63 16.01 -12.81
N VAL A 392 3.64 15.47 -12.13
CA VAL A 392 4.26 16.09 -10.94
C VAL A 392 5.21 17.22 -11.35
N GLN A 393 5.51 17.38 -12.64
CA GLN A 393 6.33 18.48 -13.11
C GLN A 393 5.45 19.69 -13.48
N GLU A 394 4.38 19.48 -14.25
CA GLU A 394 3.53 20.56 -14.75
C GLU A 394 2.69 21.26 -13.65
N LEU A 395 2.28 20.51 -12.62
CA LEU A 395 1.53 21.05 -11.47
C LEU A 395 2.41 21.78 -10.45
N VAL A 396 3.70 21.44 -10.41
CA VAL A 396 4.67 21.97 -9.44
C VAL A 396 5.37 23.21 -10.00
N SER A 397 5.66 23.22 -11.30
CA SER A 397 6.23 24.40 -11.98
C SER A 397 5.30 25.62 -11.97
N ARG A 398 3.99 25.46 -11.69
CA ARG A 398 3.04 26.57 -11.53
C ARG A 398 2.85 27.05 -10.09
N ALA A 399 3.41 26.35 -9.10
CA ALA A 399 3.34 26.75 -7.70
C ALA A 399 4.46 27.74 -7.31
N ASP A 400 5.52 27.85 -8.11
CA ASP A 400 6.74 28.60 -7.75
C ASP A 400 6.82 30.04 -8.31
N HIS A 401 5.84 30.54 -9.07
CA HIS A 401 5.90 31.91 -9.64
C HIS A 401 4.54 32.62 -9.57
N PRO A 402 4.43 33.82 -8.95
CA PRO A 402 3.27 34.68 -9.12
C PRO A 402 3.63 35.86 -10.05
N ALA A 403 3.28 35.82 -11.35
CA ALA A 403 3.00 37.01 -12.18
C ALA A 403 2.74 36.69 -13.67
N ARG A 404 1.65 37.28 -14.19
CA ARG A 404 1.23 37.47 -15.61
C ARG A 404 0.83 36.16 -16.33
N GLU A 405 -0.30 36.04 -17.01
CA GLU A 405 -0.89 36.96 -17.99
C GLU A 405 -2.38 36.63 -18.24
N VAL A 406 -3.09 37.61 -18.78
CA VAL A 406 -4.52 37.66 -19.14
C VAL A 406 -4.64 37.50 -20.66
N GLN A 407 -5.82 37.03 -21.13
CA GLN A 407 -6.29 36.85 -22.52
C GLN A 407 -5.76 35.58 -23.23
N ASP A 408 -6.56 34.81 -23.96
CA ASP A 408 -7.65 35.23 -24.83
C ASP A 408 -8.66 34.09 -25.09
N ARG A 409 -9.89 34.46 -25.47
CA ARG A 409 -10.94 33.53 -25.93
C ARG A 409 -11.79 34.25 -26.96
N SER A 410 -11.77 33.80 -28.23
CA SER A 410 -12.88 33.74 -29.22
C SER A 410 -12.31 33.37 -30.61
N ALA A 411 -12.74 32.25 -31.22
CA ALA A 411 -13.68 32.16 -32.38
C ALA A 411 -13.00 32.43 -33.74
N LEU A 412 -13.33 31.88 -34.93
CA LEU A 412 -14.18 30.82 -35.51
C LEU A 412 -13.94 30.94 -37.04
N ARG A 413 -13.84 29.82 -37.81
CA ARG A 413 -14.11 29.68 -39.28
C ARG A 413 -13.25 30.53 -40.26
N ALA A 414 -13.13 30.28 -41.57
CA ALA A 414 -13.26 29.15 -42.50
C ALA A 414 -12.70 29.65 -43.86
N SER A 415 -12.23 28.70 -44.69
CA SER A 415 -12.23 28.68 -46.17
C SER A 415 -11.45 29.72 -47.02
N ASP A 416 -10.63 29.13 -47.89
CA ASP A 416 -10.40 29.37 -49.33
C ASP A 416 -9.36 30.37 -49.90
N GLU A 417 -8.48 29.73 -50.68
CA GLU A 417 -8.00 30.06 -52.03
C GLU A 417 -6.79 30.97 -52.32
N VAL A 418 -5.84 30.34 -53.03
CA VAL A 418 -5.06 30.81 -54.20
C VAL A 418 -3.71 31.53 -53.97
N ARG A 419 -2.68 30.81 -54.44
CA ARG A 419 -1.27 31.10 -54.80
C ARG A 419 -1.09 32.26 -55.83
N PRO A 420 0.16 32.62 -56.24
CA PRO A 420 1.26 33.38 -55.62
C PRO A 420 1.63 34.56 -56.61
N PRO A 421 2.87 35.03 -56.92
CA PRO A 421 4.21 34.80 -56.37
C PRO A 421 5.16 36.03 -56.25
N MET A 422 6.37 35.74 -55.78
CA MET A 422 7.69 36.20 -56.27
C MET A 422 8.33 37.52 -55.81
N GLN A 423 9.62 37.35 -55.47
CA GLN A 423 10.77 38.25 -55.67
C GLN A 423 10.84 39.48 -54.75
N ALA A 424 12.00 39.90 -54.23
CA ALA A 424 13.39 39.53 -54.35
C ALA A 424 14.12 40.06 -53.09
N GLY A 425 15.30 39.50 -52.77
CA GLY A 425 16.26 40.19 -51.89
C GLY A 425 16.88 41.42 -52.57
N PRO A 426 18.01 41.99 -52.09
CA PRO A 426 18.83 41.50 -50.98
C PRO A 426 19.39 42.62 -50.07
N GLU A 427 20.32 42.21 -49.20
CA GLU A 427 21.54 42.93 -48.82
C GLU A 427 21.58 43.89 -47.60
N ARG A 428 22.59 43.58 -46.77
CA ARG A 428 23.47 44.46 -45.96
C ARG A 428 23.10 44.77 -44.50
N ASP A 429 23.67 43.94 -43.62
CA ASP A 429 24.47 44.34 -42.45
C ASP A 429 25.49 45.48 -42.76
N PRO A 430 26.18 46.08 -41.77
CA PRO A 430 25.93 46.17 -40.33
C PRO A 430 26.20 47.59 -39.77
N ALA A 431 26.13 47.76 -38.44
CA ALA A 431 27.07 48.50 -37.57
C ALA A 431 26.42 49.40 -36.51
N ARG A 432 26.86 49.17 -35.26
CA ARG A 432 27.41 50.13 -34.26
C ARG A 432 26.81 51.56 -34.27
N ALA A 433 26.53 52.22 -33.16
CA ALA A 433 26.79 52.05 -31.74
C ALA A 433 26.16 53.31 -31.06
N VAL A 434 25.82 53.21 -29.76
CA VAL A 434 26.15 54.19 -28.68
C VAL A 434 25.98 55.69 -29.05
N SER A 435 25.15 56.53 -28.43
CA SER A 435 24.76 56.69 -27.02
C SER A 435 23.83 57.90 -26.92
N ASP A 436 23.05 57.96 -25.83
CA ASP A 436 22.67 59.16 -25.06
C ASP A 436 22.59 60.52 -25.76
N HIS A 437 21.39 61.13 -25.72
CA HIS A 437 21.28 62.37 -24.93
C HIS A 437 19.85 62.69 -24.47
N GLN A 438 19.79 62.83 -23.16
CA GLN A 438 18.93 63.65 -22.31
C GLN A 438 18.19 64.85 -22.91
N GLN A 439 17.00 65.06 -22.32
CA GLN A 439 16.41 66.34 -21.90
C GLN A 439 15.82 67.27 -22.98
N ALA A 440 14.49 67.18 -23.14
CA ALA A 440 13.46 68.17 -22.76
C ALA A 440 13.57 69.64 -23.26
N PRO A 441 12.58 70.54 -23.06
CA PRO A 441 11.13 70.41 -22.79
C PRO A 441 10.26 71.38 -23.66
N ARG A 442 8.97 71.49 -23.29
CA ARG A 442 7.91 72.48 -23.65
C ARG A 442 6.91 71.93 -24.68
N ARG A 443 5.59 72.09 -24.55
CA ARG A 443 4.76 72.94 -23.68
C ARG A 443 3.33 72.36 -23.60
N SER A 444 2.67 72.70 -22.50
CA SER A 444 1.29 72.41 -22.09
C SER A 444 0.22 73.25 -22.81
N ALA A 445 -1.03 72.78 -22.78
CA ALA A 445 -2.19 73.63 -22.55
C ALA A 445 -3.33 72.87 -21.81
N PHE A 446 -3.78 73.45 -20.68
CA PHE A 446 -4.97 73.17 -19.85
C PHE A 446 -4.99 71.83 -19.06
N ALA A 447 -4.84 71.71 -17.73
CA ALA A 447 -5.12 72.54 -16.52
C ALA A 447 -6.60 72.91 -16.34
N GLY A 448 -7.30 72.67 -15.22
CA GLY A 448 -6.97 72.15 -13.87
C GLY A 448 -8.22 71.52 -13.22
N LEU A 449 -8.37 71.23 -11.93
CA LEU A 449 -7.65 71.36 -10.65
C LEU A 449 -7.96 70.04 -9.88
N LYS A 450 -7.04 69.24 -9.31
CA LYS A 450 -6.31 69.34 -8.01
C LYS A 450 -7.26 69.53 -6.79
N LEU A 451 -7.16 68.85 -5.64
CA LEU A 451 -6.12 68.13 -4.86
C LEU A 451 -6.84 67.00 -4.05
N GLY A 452 -6.23 66.01 -3.39
CA GLY A 452 -4.85 65.69 -3.07
C GLY A 452 -4.74 65.07 -1.66
N HIS A 453 -4.23 63.84 -1.64
CA HIS A 453 -3.37 63.21 -0.62
C HIS A 453 -3.85 62.70 0.76
N ARG A 454 -3.14 61.63 1.13
CA ARG A 454 -3.30 60.63 2.20
C ARG A 454 -2.79 61.10 3.57
N GLY A 455 -3.28 60.44 4.63
CA GLY A 455 -2.37 59.91 5.67
C GLY A 455 -2.82 60.03 7.14
N ALA A 456 -3.07 58.86 7.75
CA ALA A 456 -2.72 58.45 9.11
C ALA A 456 -3.49 58.94 10.38
N SER A 457 -3.64 57.98 11.31
CA SER A 457 -3.72 58.07 12.80
C SER A 457 -5.09 58.21 13.52
N GLN A 458 -5.36 57.30 14.47
CA GLN A 458 -6.31 57.43 15.63
C GLN A 458 -5.67 58.33 16.74
N PRO A 459 -6.28 58.72 17.91
CA PRO A 459 -7.60 58.47 18.56
C PRO A 459 -8.34 59.74 19.17
N GLN A 460 -9.45 59.51 19.93
CA GLN A 460 -10.51 60.35 20.63
C GLN A 460 -10.09 61.62 21.46
N PRO A 461 -10.96 62.40 22.21
CA PRO A 461 -12.44 62.51 22.49
C PRO A 461 -13.04 63.97 22.36
N LEU A 462 -14.36 64.28 22.45
CA LEU A 462 -15.18 64.70 23.62
C LEU A 462 -16.63 65.09 23.13
N GLN A 463 -17.70 64.59 23.75
CA GLN A 463 -18.80 65.28 24.50
C GLN A 463 -19.36 66.59 23.87
N ASP A 464 -20.68 66.76 23.63
CA ASP A 464 -21.75 66.65 24.62
C ASP A 464 -23.17 66.42 24.04
N ARG A 465 -24.03 65.94 24.94
CA ARG A 465 -25.49 65.61 24.94
C ARG A 465 -26.46 66.73 24.45
N PRO A 466 -27.83 66.57 24.42
CA PRO A 466 -28.70 65.42 24.79
C PRO A 466 -29.99 65.18 23.93
N LYS A 467 -30.77 64.15 24.34
CA LYS A 467 -32.26 64.00 24.38
C LYS A 467 -32.99 63.08 23.37
N THR A 468 -33.32 61.87 23.89
CA THR A 468 -34.61 61.15 23.90
C THR A 468 -35.46 61.04 22.63
N ALA A 469 -35.64 59.82 22.12
CA ALA A 469 -36.82 58.94 22.33
C ALA A 469 -36.90 57.88 21.21
N GLU A 470 -36.84 56.60 21.59
CA GLU A 470 -37.11 55.45 20.71
C GLU A 470 -38.63 55.27 20.54
N GLU A 471 -39.11 55.18 19.30
CA GLU A 471 -40.03 54.15 18.82
C GLU A 471 -40.20 54.25 17.28
N ARG A 472 -40.35 53.07 16.63
CA ARG A 472 -40.49 52.70 15.19
C ARG A 472 -41.39 53.64 14.34
N PRO A 473 -41.41 53.65 12.96
CA PRO A 473 -41.48 52.49 12.01
C PRO A 473 -40.89 52.81 10.58
N PRO A 474 -41.45 52.39 9.40
CA PRO A 474 -41.47 51.06 8.74
C PRO A 474 -40.86 50.99 7.28
N GLN A 475 -40.70 49.75 6.80
CA GLN A 475 -40.89 49.17 5.44
C GLN A 475 -40.70 49.96 4.12
N ALA A 476 -39.96 49.33 3.17
CA ALA A 476 -40.30 49.04 1.75
C ALA A 476 -39.06 48.43 1.05
N ALA A 477 -39.07 47.58 0.02
CA ALA A 477 -40.04 46.75 -0.68
C ALA A 477 -39.24 45.70 -1.51
N SER A 478 -39.98 44.75 -2.09
CA SER A 478 -39.65 43.42 -2.62
C SER A 478 -38.67 43.29 -3.82
N SER A 479 -37.99 42.14 -3.87
CA SER A 479 -37.51 41.48 -5.10
C SER A 479 -37.96 40.00 -5.12
N LYS A 480 -38.19 39.47 -6.32
CA LYS A 480 -39.07 38.34 -6.68
C LYS A 480 -38.58 36.94 -6.25
N ARG A 481 -39.56 36.06 -6.03
CA ARG A 481 -39.49 34.69 -5.48
C ARG A 481 -38.70 33.71 -6.35
N SER A 482 -37.92 32.84 -5.71
CA SER A 482 -37.38 31.62 -6.32
C SER A 482 -38.39 30.47 -6.21
N ILE A 483 -38.35 29.56 -7.18
CA ILE A 483 -39.11 28.30 -7.29
C ILE A 483 -38.84 27.28 -6.17
N PHE A 484 -38.03 27.63 -5.17
CA PHE A 484 -37.77 26.82 -3.98
C PHE A 484 -38.43 27.37 -2.70
N ALA A 485 -39.22 28.44 -2.82
CA ALA A 485 -39.98 29.02 -1.72
C ALA A 485 -41.17 28.10 -1.35
N GLY A 486 -40.89 27.00 -0.67
CA GLY A 486 -41.90 26.05 -0.22
C GLY A 486 -41.41 24.73 0.37
N LEU A 487 -40.12 24.38 0.26
CA LEU A 487 -39.60 23.15 0.86
C LEU A 487 -39.27 23.36 2.34
N LYS A 488 -40.21 23.04 3.23
CA LYS A 488 -39.97 23.03 4.68
C LYS A 488 -39.20 21.75 5.06
N LEU A 489 -37.88 21.86 5.16
CA LEU A 489 -37.07 20.89 5.91
C LEU A 489 -37.23 21.23 7.40
N ASN A 490 -37.88 20.35 8.15
CA ASN A 490 -37.92 20.42 9.61
C ASN A 490 -36.52 20.20 10.16
N ALA A 491 -35.76 21.28 10.35
CA ALA A 491 -34.61 21.31 11.22
C ALA A 491 -35.12 21.32 12.67
N ALA A 492 -35.52 20.15 13.17
CA ALA A 492 -35.66 19.94 14.59
C ALA A 492 -34.26 19.98 15.20
N ALA A 493 -33.92 21.12 15.80
CA ALA A 493 -32.86 21.20 16.78
C ALA A 493 -33.20 20.22 17.91
N ARG A 494 -32.52 19.06 17.91
CA ARG A 494 -32.50 18.16 19.06
C ARG A 494 -31.18 18.36 19.78
N GLU A 495 -31.30 18.72 21.04
CA GLU A 495 -30.23 18.81 22.01
C GLU A 495 -29.39 17.54 21.97
N ARG A 496 -28.07 17.72 21.93
CA ARG A 496 -27.10 16.61 21.89
C ARG A 496 -26.97 16.03 23.29
N GLU A 497 -27.62 14.90 23.54
CA GLU A 497 -27.17 13.99 24.59
C GLU A 497 -25.90 13.25 24.13
N PRO A 498 -24.92 13.00 25.03
CA PRO A 498 -23.65 12.39 24.67
C PRO A 498 -23.82 10.89 24.39
N LEU A 499 -23.68 10.50 23.13
CA LEU A 499 -23.68 9.10 22.71
C LEU A 499 -22.37 8.39 23.13
N ASP A 500 -22.53 7.30 23.88
CA ASP A 500 -21.47 6.37 24.26
C ASP A 500 -20.81 5.74 23.03
N ARG A 501 -19.47 5.76 23.02
CA ARG A 501 -18.63 5.23 21.93
C ARG A 501 -17.99 3.93 22.43
N PRO A 502 -17.90 2.87 21.61
CA PRO A 502 -17.09 1.71 21.98
C PRO A 502 -15.60 2.08 22.05
N ASP A 503 -14.94 1.57 23.08
CA ASP A 503 -13.53 1.81 23.40
C ASP A 503 -12.59 0.99 22.53
N ILE A 504 -12.05 1.65 21.51
CA ILE A 504 -10.83 1.27 20.82
C ILE A 504 -9.67 1.58 21.79
N PRO A 505 -8.61 0.74 21.92
CA PRO A 505 -7.36 1.21 22.50
C PRO A 505 -6.78 2.24 21.54
N ARG A 506 -7.24 3.48 21.72
CA ARG A 506 -6.89 4.64 20.93
C ARG A 506 -5.45 4.96 21.28
N SER A 507 -4.57 4.94 20.29
CA SER A 507 -3.34 5.73 20.37
C SER A 507 -3.73 7.12 20.91
N PRO A 508 -3.00 7.72 21.86
CA PRO A 508 -3.37 8.98 22.52
C PRO A 508 -3.72 10.11 21.53
N GLU A 509 -3.27 9.99 20.28
CA GLU A 509 -3.51 10.90 19.16
C GLU A 509 -4.93 10.85 18.55
N ALA A 510 -5.70 9.76 18.72
CA ALA A 510 -7.02 9.62 18.08
C ALA A 510 -8.06 10.64 18.57
N TRP A 511 -7.89 11.16 19.79
CA TRP A 511 -8.73 12.21 20.38
C TRP A 511 -8.25 13.63 20.08
N ARG A 512 -7.08 13.78 19.44
CA ARG A 512 -6.53 15.10 19.10
C ARG A 512 -7.29 15.70 17.93
N ARG A 513 -7.70 16.98 18.02
CA ARG A 513 -8.25 17.71 16.86
C ARG A 513 -7.14 17.79 15.79
N PRO A 514 -7.43 17.45 14.52
CA PRO A 514 -6.40 17.48 13.49
C PRO A 514 -5.86 18.90 13.36
N SER A 515 -4.53 19.02 13.29
CA SER A 515 -3.88 20.33 13.21
C SER A 515 -4.31 21.08 11.94
N GLN A 516 -4.15 22.42 11.93
CA GLN A 516 -4.46 23.21 10.73
C GLN A 516 -3.64 22.72 9.51
N PHE A 517 -2.42 22.27 9.75
CA PHE A 517 -1.55 21.68 8.75
C PHE A 517 -2.07 20.33 8.25
N GLU A 518 -2.42 19.40 9.14
CA GLU A 518 -3.02 18.10 8.76
C GLU A 518 -4.28 18.27 7.90
N GLN A 519 -5.13 19.23 8.24
CA GLN A 519 -6.32 19.54 7.45
C GLN A 519 -5.97 20.09 6.07
N ALA A 520 -4.92 20.93 5.97
CA ALA A 520 -4.46 21.48 4.70
C ALA A 520 -3.81 20.41 3.81
N VAL A 521 -3.01 19.50 4.39
CA VAL A 521 -2.46 18.31 3.72
C VAL A 521 -3.59 17.45 3.14
N ASP A 522 -4.62 17.19 3.94
CA ASP A 522 -5.74 16.38 3.48
C ASP A 522 -6.53 17.06 2.34
N ARG A 523 -6.77 18.37 2.44
CA ARG A 523 -7.45 19.15 1.38
C ARG A 523 -6.64 19.14 0.08
N TYR A 524 -5.33 19.29 0.16
CA TYR A 524 -4.44 19.23 -1.01
C TYR A 524 -4.49 17.84 -1.67
N ALA A 525 -4.40 16.78 -0.89
CA ALA A 525 -4.44 15.41 -1.42
C ALA A 525 -5.76 15.09 -2.13
N ARG A 526 -6.90 15.58 -1.62
CA ARG A 526 -8.20 15.46 -2.29
C ARG A 526 -8.24 16.22 -3.61
N ALA A 527 -7.78 17.48 -3.61
CA ALA A 527 -7.74 18.30 -4.82
C ALA A 527 -6.84 17.68 -5.90
N PHE A 528 -5.69 17.14 -5.48
CA PHE A 528 -4.76 16.43 -6.36
C PHE A 528 -5.40 15.18 -6.96
N THR A 529 -6.03 14.34 -6.12
CA THR A 529 -6.68 13.11 -6.57
C THR A 529 -7.84 13.40 -7.52
N ALA A 530 -8.59 14.48 -7.28
CA ALA A 530 -9.66 14.91 -8.18
C ALA A 530 -9.14 15.34 -9.56
N ALA A 531 -7.99 16.03 -9.61
CA ALA A 531 -7.34 16.39 -10.87
C ALA A 531 -6.75 15.17 -11.59
N ALA A 532 -6.09 14.26 -10.86
CA ALA A 532 -5.47 13.06 -11.41
C ALA A 532 -6.50 12.10 -12.05
N ARG A 533 -7.70 11.96 -11.45
CA ARG A 533 -8.79 11.14 -12.01
C ARG A 533 -9.22 11.54 -13.41
N MET A 534 -9.19 12.84 -13.75
CA MET A 534 -9.56 13.28 -15.09
C MET A 534 -8.59 12.76 -16.14
N GLN A 535 -7.30 12.74 -15.83
CA GLN A 535 -6.27 12.26 -16.75
C GLN A 535 -6.22 10.74 -16.84
N ASP A 536 -6.50 10.03 -15.74
CA ASP A 536 -6.69 8.58 -15.77
C ASP A 536 -7.86 8.21 -16.71
N GLN A 537 -8.82 9.12 -16.93
CA GLN A 537 -9.93 9.00 -17.87
C GLN A 537 -9.67 9.64 -19.24
N GLY A 538 -8.45 10.15 -19.50
CA GLY A 538 -8.09 10.83 -20.74
C GLY A 538 -8.76 12.20 -20.94
N LEU A 539 -9.34 12.79 -19.90
CA LEU A 539 -10.05 14.07 -19.92
C LEU A 539 -9.12 15.23 -19.51
N PRO A 540 -9.32 16.44 -20.09
CA PRO A 540 -8.55 17.62 -19.71
C PRO A 540 -8.92 18.07 -18.28
N ILE A 541 -7.92 18.42 -17.47
CA ILE A 541 -8.15 18.97 -16.12
C ILE A 541 -8.89 20.31 -16.24
N LEU A 542 -10.04 20.40 -15.56
CA LEU A 542 -10.89 21.59 -15.54
C LEU A 542 -10.17 22.79 -14.89
N ALA A 543 -10.45 24.00 -15.37
CA ALA A 543 -9.90 25.23 -14.79
C ALA A 543 -10.23 25.38 -13.28
N SER A 544 -11.43 24.96 -12.88
CA SER A 544 -11.86 24.95 -11.47
C SER A 544 -11.04 23.98 -10.60
N GLN A 545 -10.67 22.82 -11.13
CA GLN A 545 -9.84 21.84 -10.42
C GLN A 545 -8.40 22.34 -10.28
N LYS A 546 -7.85 22.98 -11.32
CA LYS A 546 -6.52 23.65 -11.24
C LYS A 546 -6.51 24.74 -10.16
N LEU A 547 -7.56 25.56 -10.13
CA LEU A 547 -7.72 26.59 -9.11
C LEU A 547 -7.84 26.00 -7.70
N GLY A 548 -8.66 24.95 -7.53
CA GLY A 548 -8.84 24.27 -6.24
C GLY A 548 -7.55 23.64 -5.70
N LEU A 549 -6.74 23.03 -6.56
CA LEU A 549 -5.44 22.50 -6.18
C LEU A 549 -4.47 23.61 -5.76
N HIS A 550 -4.43 24.72 -6.50
CA HIS A 550 -3.60 25.86 -6.17
C HIS A 550 -4.02 26.52 -4.84
N GLU A 551 -5.32 26.64 -4.58
CA GLU A 551 -5.84 27.14 -3.30
C GLU A 551 -5.50 26.22 -2.13
N ALA A 552 -5.63 24.90 -2.31
CA ALA A 552 -5.25 23.94 -1.30
C ALA A 552 -3.74 23.98 -1.01
N GLY A 553 -2.91 24.19 -2.04
CA GLY A 553 -1.46 24.39 -1.90
C GLY A 553 -1.14 25.64 -1.07
N ARG A 554 -1.76 26.79 -1.37
CA ARG A 554 -1.58 28.01 -0.58
C ARG A 554 -2.02 27.86 0.88
N GLN A 555 -3.07 27.08 1.15
CA GLN A 555 -3.49 26.80 2.52
C GLN A 555 -2.46 25.94 3.26
N MET A 556 -1.84 24.98 2.57
CA MET A 556 -0.76 24.18 3.13
C MET A 556 0.48 25.03 3.41
N GLU A 557 0.88 25.89 2.47
CA GLU A 557 1.99 26.85 2.62
C GLU A 557 1.80 27.76 3.84
N ARG A 558 0.59 28.28 4.05
CA ARG A 558 0.27 29.12 5.22
C ARG A 558 0.36 28.36 6.53
N ALA A 559 0.03 27.07 6.52
CA ALA A 559 0.09 26.23 7.72
C ALA A 559 1.54 25.81 8.03
N GLN A 560 2.34 25.53 7.00
CA GLN A 560 3.76 25.24 7.12
C GLN A 560 4.49 25.71 5.85
N PRO A 561 5.42 26.68 5.93
CA PRO A 561 6.15 27.16 4.77
C PRO A 561 6.95 26.07 4.07
N GLY A 562 6.97 26.09 2.73
CA GLY A 562 7.68 25.13 1.87
C GLY A 562 7.04 23.74 1.79
N SER A 563 5.91 23.51 2.48
CA SER A 563 5.23 22.21 2.49
C SER A 563 4.67 21.75 1.13
N PRO A 564 4.13 22.61 0.25
CA PRO A 564 3.68 22.17 -1.07
C PRO A 564 4.84 21.73 -1.96
N ALA A 565 5.98 22.42 -1.91
CA ALA A 565 7.18 22.06 -2.65
C ALA A 565 7.77 20.73 -2.15
N LEU A 566 7.74 20.52 -0.84
CA LEU A 566 8.17 19.25 -0.23
C LEU A 566 7.23 18.10 -0.60
N MET A 567 5.91 18.30 -0.56
CA MET A 567 4.90 17.31 -0.99
C MET A 567 5.07 16.95 -2.47
N ALA A 568 5.30 17.96 -3.30
CA ALA A 568 5.58 17.82 -4.71
C ALA A 568 6.85 17.00 -4.99
N SER A 569 7.93 17.29 -4.26
CA SER A 569 9.18 16.55 -4.37
C SER A 569 9.01 15.11 -3.91
N ALA A 570 8.35 14.89 -2.78
CA ALA A 570 8.04 13.56 -2.25
C ALA A 570 7.21 12.75 -3.26
N ALA A 571 6.19 13.35 -3.86
CA ALA A 571 5.37 12.70 -4.89
C ALA A 571 6.13 12.37 -6.20
N ARG A 572 7.24 13.06 -6.48
CA ARG A 572 8.07 12.82 -7.66
C ARG A 572 9.02 11.64 -7.48
N TYR A 573 9.62 11.53 -6.29
CA TYR A 573 10.68 10.57 -6.01
C TYR A 573 10.22 9.36 -5.18
N ASP A 574 9.05 9.42 -4.57
CA ASP A 574 8.47 8.33 -3.78
C ASP A 574 7.09 7.93 -4.36
N PRO A 575 6.97 6.77 -5.03
CA PRO A 575 5.70 6.31 -5.60
C PRO A 575 4.65 6.02 -4.52
N ASP A 576 5.06 5.76 -3.26
CA ASP A 576 4.14 5.49 -2.17
C ASP A 576 3.33 6.73 -1.77
N ILE A 577 3.86 7.93 -2.00
CA ILE A 577 3.11 9.19 -1.78
C ILE A 577 1.88 9.25 -2.68
N LEU A 578 2.05 8.99 -3.98
CA LEU A 578 0.95 9.01 -4.95
C LEU A 578 -0.05 7.89 -4.66
N LYS A 579 0.44 6.71 -4.26
CA LYS A 579 -0.40 5.59 -3.80
C LYS A 579 -1.19 6.00 -2.56
N ALA A 580 -0.57 6.64 -1.58
CA ALA A 580 -1.21 7.08 -0.36
C ALA A 580 -2.28 8.15 -0.58
N MET A 581 -2.06 9.09 -1.51
CA MET A 581 -3.07 10.09 -1.88
C MET A 581 -4.35 9.45 -2.41
N ARG A 582 -4.21 8.34 -3.16
CA ARG A 582 -5.31 7.63 -3.83
C ARG A 582 -5.96 6.55 -2.97
N ALA A 583 -5.17 5.80 -2.21
CA ALA A 583 -5.60 4.60 -1.49
C ALA A 583 -6.17 4.88 -0.11
N TYR A 584 -5.67 5.91 0.58
CA TYR A 584 -6.11 6.24 1.95
C TYR A 584 -7.06 7.43 1.97
N THR A 585 -7.82 7.56 3.06
CA THR A 585 -8.71 8.70 3.30
C THR A 585 -8.56 9.24 4.71
N GLY A 586 -9.01 10.47 4.94
CA GLY A 586 -9.00 11.07 6.27
C GLY A 586 -7.61 11.13 6.91
N ARG A 587 -7.53 10.81 8.20
CA ARG A 587 -6.27 10.94 8.97
C ARG A 587 -5.17 9.98 8.51
N GLU A 588 -5.50 8.77 8.09
CA GLU A 588 -4.50 7.80 7.62
C GLU A 588 -3.75 8.33 6.39
N ARG A 589 -4.49 8.92 5.44
CA ARG A 589 -3.88 9.60 4.29
C ARG A 589 -2.91 10.69 4.76
N VAL A 590 -3.35 11.52 5.70
CA VAL A 590 -2.51 12.60 6.23
C VAL A 590 -1.26 12.06 6.90
N SER A 591 -1.36 11.02 7.74
CA SER A 591 -0.22 10.40 8.41
C SER A 591 0.82 9.88 7.41
N HIS A 592 0.38 9.15 6.37
CA HIS A 592 1.29 8.67 5.33
C HIS A 592 1.95 9.80 4.54
N LEU A 593 1.19 10.84 4.21
CA LEU A 593 1.70 11.98 3.46
C LEU A 593 2.69 12.81 4.28
N ILE A 594 2.42 13.04 5.57
CA ILE A 594 3.37 13.73 6.47
C ILE A 594 4.63 12.89 6.64
N ALA A 595 4.51 11.58 6.91
CA ALA A 595 5.67 10.70 7.06
C ALA A 595 6.55 10.68 5.79
N GLY A 596 5.94 10.64 4.61
CA GLY A 596 6.70 10.68 3.36
C GLY A 596 7.30 12.06 3.07
N MET A 597 6.64 13.16 3.47
CA MET A 597 7.25 14.50 3.44
C MET A 597 8.44 14.61 4.40
N GLU A 598 8.37 14.04 5.60
CA GLU A 598 9.47 14.02 6.56
C GLU A 598 10.65 13.20 6.05
N LYS A 599 10.38 12.03 5.46
CA LYS A 599 11.38 11.21 4.77
C LYS A 599 12.06 12.00 3.65
N GLU A 600 11.27 12.66 2.81
CA GLU A 600 11.80 13.50 1.72
C GLU A 600 12.65 14.67 2.27
N LYS A 601 12.22 15.29 3.37
CA LYS A 601 12.98 16.36 4.04
C LYS A 601 14.31 15.85 4.58
N ALA A 602 14.33 14.64 5.16
CA ALA A 602 15.55 14.01 5.64
C ALA A 602 16.50 13.67 4.49
N LEU A 603 15.98 13.18 3.36
CA LEU A 603 16.75 12.94 2.15
C LEU A 603 17.33 14.24 1.56
N GLN A 604 16.57 15.33 1.56
CA GLN A 604 17.06 16.64 1.11
C GLN A 604 18.11 17.26 2.05
N ALA A 605 18.19 16.82 3.30
CA ALA A 605 19.25 17.27 4.21
C ALA A 605 20.63 16.75 3.79
N ASP A 606 20.70 15.64 3.05
CA ASP A 606 21.96 15.09 2.53
C ASP A 606 22.37 15.82 1.22
N PRO A 607 23.53 16.50 1.19
CA PRO A 607 24.05 17.14 -0.02
C PRO A 607 24.29 16.16 -1.17
N ASN A 608 24.62 14.89 -0.89
CA ASN A 608 24.85 13.88 -1.93
C ASN A 608 23.55 13.54 -2.66
N VAL A 609 22.46 13.31 -1.92
CA VAL A 609 21.15 13.01 -2.51
C VAL A 609 20.65 14.17 -3.36
N ARG A 610 20.89 15.41 -2.93
CA ARG A 610 20.54 16.60 -3.72
C ARG A 610 21.39 16.71 -4.99
N ALA A 611 22.69 16.45 -4.90
CA ALA A 611 23.57 16.42 -6.07
C ALA A 611 23.15 15.34 -7.07
N ASP A 612 22.88 14.11 -6.60
CA ASP A 612 22.44 12.99 -7.44
C ASP A 612 21.14 13.32 -8.19
N ARG A 613 20.16 13.91 -7.49
CA ARG A 613 18.88 14.33 -8.11
C ARG A 613 19.07 15.40 -9.18
N LEU A 614 19.96 16.37 -8.95
CA LEU A 614 20.26 17.44 -9.92
C LEU A 614 21.03 16.91 -11.14
N ILE A 615 21.99 15.99 -10.92
CA ILE A 615 22.74 15.32 -12.00
C ILE A 615 21.79 14.49 -12.86
N ASN A 616 20.95 13.65 -12.25
CA ASN A 616 19.97 12.84 -12.97
C ASN A 616 19.00 13.74 -13.77
N ARG A 617 18.51 14.83 -13.15
CA ARG A 617 17.63 15.76 -13.84
C ARG A 617 18.31 16.45 -15.02
N TRP A 618 19.58 16.82 -14.88
CA TRP A 618 20.36 17.39 -15.97
C TRP A 618 20.51 16.41 -17.14
N GLN A 619 20.84 15.14 -16.85
CA GLN A 619 21.00 14.10 -17.87
C GLN A 619 19.68 13.80 -18.61
N GLU A 620 18.55 13.77 -17.90
CA GLU A 620 17.22 13.66 -18.52
C GLU A 620 16.95 14.80 -19.49
N LEU A 621 17.16 16.05 -19.04
CA LEU A 621 16.94 17.24 -19.87
C LEU A 621 17.89 17.29 -21.06
N GLN A 622 19.14 16.85 -20.88
CA GLN A 622 20.10 16.74 -21.95
C GLN A 622 19.65 15.73 -23.01
N THR A 623 19.11 14.58 -22.59
CA THR A 623 18.57 13.55 -23.49
C THR A 623 17.35 14.08 -24.24
N GLU A 624 16.41 14.74 -23.55
CA GLU A 624 15.24 15.37 -24.18
C GLU A 624 15.66 16.44 -25.20
N ARG A 625 16.65 17.29 -24.84
CA ARG A 625 17.22 18.29 -25.75
C ARG A 625 17.86 17.66 -26.99
N GLN A 626 18.58 16.54 -26.83
CA GLN A 626 19.20 15.83 -27.95
C GLN A 626 18.20 15.20 -28.91
N GLY A 627 17.01 14.84 -28.42
CA GLY A 627 15.88 14.34 -29.22
C GLY A 627 15.13 15.45 -29.98
N LEU A 628 15.14 16.68 -29.46
CA LEU A 628 14.51 17.84 -30.08
C LEU A 628 15.45 18.52 -31.10
N ARG A 629 15.68 17.91 -32.27
CA ARG A 629 16.54 18.44 -33.37
C ARG A 629 15.74 19.13 -34.48
N GLY A 630 16.34 20.15 -35.11
CA GLY A 630 15.72 20.91 -36.22
C GLY A 630 14.92 22.13 -35.78
N TRP A 631 14.61 23.03 -36.72
CA TRP A 631 13.97 24.34 -36.43
C TRP A 631 12.55 24.20 -35.87
N THR A 632 11.81 23.15 -36.27
CA THR A 632 10.41 22.92 -35.86
C THR A 632 10.24 22.76 -34.33
N TYR A 633 11.30 22.35 -33.63
CA TYR A 633 11.27 22.12 -32.19
C TYR A 633 11.96 23.22 -31.39
N ASP A 634 12.25 24.38 -31.97
CA ASP A 634 13.00 25.45 -31.30
C ASP A 634 12.28 25.99 -30.05
N GLU A 635 10.95 26.08 -30.07
CA GLU A 635 10.19 26.50 -28.89
C GLU A 635 10.26 25.45 -27.76
N ALA A 636 10.11 24.16 -28.11
CA ALA A 636 10.21 23.05 -27.16
C ALA A 636 11.64 22.94 -26.60
N ARG A 637 12.66 23.08 -27.45
CA ARG A 637 14.07 23.12 -27.07
C ARG A 637 14.34 24.31 -26.14
N GLY A 638 13.79 25.48 -26.45
CA GLY A 638 13.90 26.66 -25.59
C GLY A 638 13.34 26.45 -24.19
N LYS A 639 12.23 25.72 -24.05
CA LYS A 639 11.64 25.33 -22.75
C LYS A 639 12.55 24.38 -21.98
N VAL A 640 13.10 23.36 -22.65
CA VAL A 640 14.07 22.41 -22.05
C VAL A 640 15.35 23.13 -21.62
N GLU A 641 15.92 23.98 -22.46
CA GLU A 641 17.09 24.81 -22.12
C GLU A 641 16.81 25.75 -20.93
N GLY A 642 15.59 26.30 -20.84
CA GLY A 642 15.15 27.07 -19.68
C GLY A 642 15.17 26.26 -18.39
N GLN A 643 14.67 25.02 -18.41
CA GLN A 643 14.74 24.11 -17.26
C GLN A 643 16.18 23.70 -16.92
N MET A 644 17.05 23.52 -17.92
CA MET A 644 18.48 23.24 -17.68
C MET A 644 19.15 24.40 -16.94
N ARG A 645 18.90 25.66 -17.35
CA ARG A 645 19.43 26.83 -16.62
C ARG A 645 18.94 26.91 -15.18
N GLN A 646 17.72 26.45 -14.90
CA GLN A 646 17.21 26.38 -13.52
C GLN A 646 18.00 25.37 -12.67
N VAL A 647 18.37 24.21 -13.25
CA VAL A 647 19.23 23.22 -12.58
C VAL A 647 20.63 23.80 -12.33
N SER A 648 21.25 24.45 -13.32
CA SER A 648 22.53 25.15 -13.13
C SER A 648 22.46 26.15 -11.97
N ALA A 649 21.42 26.99 -11.94
CA ALA A 649 21.23 27.99 -10.91
C ALA A 649 20.95 27.39 -9.51
N GLN A 650 20.34 26.20 -9.43
CA GLN A 650 20.16 25.49 -8.16
C GLN A 650 21.49 24.95 -7.62
N ILE A 651 22.37 24.47 -8.51
CA ILE A 651 23.72 24.02 -8.13
C ILE A 651 24.57 25.21 -7.65
N GLU A 652 24.51 26.36 -8.34
CA GLU A 652 25.26 27.57 -7.95
C GLU A 652 24.84 28.14 -6.59
N LYS A 653 23.57 27.96 -6.20
CA LYS A 653 23.05 28.44 -4.92
C LYS A 653 23.50 27.61 -3.72
N ASP A 654 24.01 26.40 -3.93
CA ASP A 654 24.43 25.51 -2.84
C ASP A 654 25.92 25.11 -2.98
N PRO A 655 26.82 25.70 -2.18
CA PRO A 655 28.26 25.42 -2.27
C PRO A 655 28.64 23.96 -2.01
N GLN A 656 27.88 23.23 -1.18
CA GLN A 656 28.17 21.83 -0.86
C GLN A 656 27.81 20.92 -2.04
N VAL A 657 26.63 21.14 -2.62
CA VAL A 657 26.21 20.46 -3.86
C VAL A 657 27.14 20.81 -5.00
N GLU A 658 27.54 22.08 -5.14
CA GLU A 658 28.47 22.52 -6.18
C GLU A 658 29.80 21.74 -6.12
N ALA A 659 30.39 21.59 -4.93
CA ALA A 659 31.62 20.85 -4.74
C ALA A 659 31.47 19.36 -5.14
N ILE A 660 30.35 18.74 -4.76
CA ILE A 660 30.05 17.33 -5.10
C ILE A 660 29.86 17.17 -6.61
N VAL A 661 29.01 17.99 -7.23
CA VAL A 661 28.76 17.94 -8.67
C VAL A 661 30.04 18.26 -9.46
N ARG A 662 30.88 19.18 -8.98
CA ARG A 662 32.19 19.47 -9.58
C ARG A 662 33.13 18.27 -9.53
N SER A 663 33.13 17.50 -8.44
CA SER A 663 33.92 16.26 -8.36
C SER A 663 33.44 15.18 -9.34
N ARG A 664 32.16 15.24 -9.75
CA ARG A 664 31.51 14.35 -10.71
C ARG A 664 31.26 14.98 -12.08
N ALA A 665 32.02 16.01 -12.44
CA ALA A 665 31.82 16.75 -13.69
C ALA A 665 31.86 15.86 -14.95
N GLN A 666 32.59 14.75 -14.91
CA GLN A 666 32.65 13.78 -16.00
C GLN A 666 31.28 13.13 -16.29
N GLU A 667 30.43 12.93 -15.28
CA GLU A 667 29.07 12.39 -15.44
C GLU A 667 28.13 13.36 -16.19
N LEU A 668 28.48 14.65 -16.19
CA LEU A 668 27.78 15.70 -16.95
C LEU A 668 28.41 15.94 -18.34
N GLY A 669 29.39 15.12 -18.73
CA GLY A 669 30.13 15.30 -19.98
C GLY A 669 31.03 16.54 -19.98
N ILE A 670 31.44 17.03 -18.80
CA ILE A 670 32.33 18.18 -18.64
C ILE A 670 33.73 17.67 -18.29
N GLY A 671 34.67 17.77 -19.23
CA GLY A 671 36.01 17.20 -19.10
C GLY A 671 36.97 17.99 -18.20
N ASN A 672 37.12 19.31 -18.42
CA ASN A 672 38.11 20.14 -17.73
C ASN A 672 37.51 21.45 -17.23
N ILE A 673 37.46 21.63 -15.91
CA ILE A 673 36.99 22.85 -15.24
C ILE A 673 38.21 23.62 -14.73
N ARG A 674 38.41 24.86 -15.20
CA ARG A 674 39.49 25.73 -14.68
C ARG A 674 39.25 26.01 -13.19
N GLN A 675 40.32 26.10 -12.39
CA GLN A 675 40.21 26.25 -10.92
C GLN A 675 39.31 27.42 -10.48
N GLU A 676 39.28 28.51 -11.25
CA GLU A 676 38.50 29.73 -10.99
C GLU A 676 37.03 29.70 -11.49
N GLN A 677 36.57 28.60 -12.09
CA GLN A 677 35.23 28.52 -12.69
C GLN A 677 34.31 27.57 -11.91
N THR A 678 33.07 28.02 -11.70
CA THR A 678 32.00 27.21 -11.11
C THR A 678 31.48 26.19 -12.13
N ILE A 679 31.05 25.02 -11.67
CA ILE A 679 30.47 23.98 -12.53
C ILE A 679 29.21 24.50 -13.25
N ALA A 680 28.38 25.29 -12.55
CA ALA A 680 27.17 25.90 -13.10
C ALA A 680 27.44 26.80 -14.32
N ARG A 681 28.53 27.57 -14.31
CA ARG A 681 28.93 28.41 -15.45
C ARG A 681 29.35 27.59 -16.67
N GLU A 682 29.97 26.43 -16.48
CA GLU A 682 30.32 25.55 -17.60
C GLU A 682 29.09 24.83 -18.15
N MET A 683 28.15 24.44 -17.28
CA MET A 683 26.84 23.90 -17.66
C MET A 683 26.06 24.90 -18.53
N ASP A 684 26.02 26.19 -18.16
CA ASP A 684 25.36 27.22 -18.97
C ASP A 684 26.04 27.49 -20.32
N ARG A 685 27.38 27.32 -20.39
CA ARG A 685 28.10 27.37 -21.67
C ARG A 685 27.77 26.19 -22.57
N GLN A 686 27.59 24.98 -22.03
CA GLN A 686 27.15 23.83 -22.82
C GLN A 686 25.75 24.03 -23.40
N ILE A 687 24.84 24.69 -22.66
CA ILE A 687 23.53 25.10 -23.19
C ILE A 687 23.75 26.09 -24.36
N SER A 688 24.60 27.09 -24.18
CA SER A 688 24.81 28.15 -25.17
C SER A 688 25.54 27.69 -26.44
N ARG A 689 26.53 26.80 -26.33
CA ARG A 689 27.29 26.22 -27.48
C ARG A 689 26.40 25.39 -28.41
N GLY A 690 25.32 24.80 -27.90
CA GLY A 690 24.34 24.09 -28.72
C GLY A 690 23.51 25.00 -29.64
N ARG A 691 23.38 26.30 -29.33
CA ARG A 691 22.73 27.27 -30.23
C ARG A 691 23.59 27.63 -31.43
N SER A 692 24.91 27.74 -31.25
CA SER A 692 25.83 28.09 -32.35
C SER A 692 25.98 26.98 -33.39
N GLN A 693 25.88 25.70 -33.00
CA GLN A 693 25.95 24.58 -33.95
C GLN A 693 24.65 24.32 -34.72
N GLY A 694 23.51 24.86 -34.27
CA GLY A 694 22.21 24.73 -34.94
C GLY A 694 21.92 25.80 -35.99
N LEU A 695 22.75 26.84 -36.08
CA LEU A 695 22.64 27.92 -37.07
C LEU A 695 23.56 27.73 -38.29
N GLU A 696 24.49 26.77 -38.25
CA GLU A 696 25.45 26.47 -39.33
C GLU A 696 25.10 25.20 -40.14
N ARG A 697 23.89 24.64 -40.03
CA ARG A 697 23.44 23.51 -40.86
C ARG A 697 22.07 23.72 -41.48
#